data_AF-A0A0A1TWF0-F1
#
_entry.id   AF-A0A0A1TWF0-F1
#
_cell.length_a   1.000
_cell.length_b   1.000
_cell.length_c   1.000
_cell.angle_alpha   90.00
_cell.angle_beta   90.00
_cell.angle_gamma   90.00
#
_symmetry.space_group_name_H-M   'P 1'
#
loop_
_entity.id
_entity.type
_entity.pdbx_description
1 polymer ?
#
loop_
_entity_poly.entity_id
_entity_poly.type
_entity_poly.pdbx_seq_one_letter_code
_entity_poly.pdbx_strand_id
1 'polypeptide(L)'
;MLSSIIIGLFFIVSTVNSADCFTKDNNGCISGMGSCSGDTTVSGVKCVADNAFKDNQNINSIQFTGSSLVSIGASAFQSSTITSITSEAGFSTIGNSAFQESTIMAFDFKGVTSIGSSAFLNCAFMYTTTNSGTTETLKSIGANAFKATGFGTFPFPKGSMTSIGDLAFQSSAVTSVTTPKTVITLGTQIFDGCYRLTSVDLNGLTHIATKMFSACVALKTITGFNGVVTIDANALTGNTITSIHLYSSLVTLNDDLSSFTNIFFHGDTKPTTVTTLKTSLKIYVKDTFTGNFGNVAVMKAQCDSSHSIILGKIPDGAVNGNDCTTCATGKYSGDGVTDVCDQTSGGDTPATCSVTNCQTCTTNPTTLCDQCSGTNKLSANKTKCTTSCAAGEYDSGNNMCAACGVANCNSCTSSEPNKCTSCKGTNKLSVDKTKCRATCPSGQTASNNNMCISCSVSSCSVCDTDSTKCDKCSGTNVVQVDQLACLAKCPNGEYAKGANKQCTKCSTKNCATCDANDVCLTCPSPYIFNASTKECDAPQSDCGDGKFGMAPNCEDCGVENCKMCVDKTSCDTCVNGFDIYFENKCLQECPSGYFKSQTTCEKCKETYETPCTDEECRMCTVDNNKDAAVHMKIALTMFMLLIIMI
;
A
#
# COMPACT_ATOMS: atom_id res chain seq x y z
N MET A 1 10.13 19.61 -31.68
CA MET A 1 11.52 19.16 -31.46
C MET A 1 12.38 20.39 -31.17
N LEU A 2 12.60 20.70 -29.90
CA LEU A 2 13.73 21.48 -29.40
C LEU A 2 14.00 20.87 -28.03
N SER A 3 15.10 20.12 -27.98
CA SER A 3 15.49 19.26 -26.89
C SER A 3 15.79 20.08 -25.64
N SER A 4 15.21 19.68 -24.52
CA SER A 4 15.64 20.08 -23.18
C SER A 4 17.08 19.61 -22.99
N ILE A 5 18.03 20.49 -23.24
CA ILE A 5 19.42 20.29 -22.83
C ILE A 5 19.44 20.44 -21.31
N ILE A 6 19.25 19.32 -20.62
CA ILE A 6 19.77 19.16 -19.26
C ILE A 6 21.29 19.21 -19.45
N ILE A 7 21.90 20.32 -19.07
CA ILE A 7 23.36 20.40 -18.95
C ILE A 7 23.74 19.46 -17.82
N GLY A 8 24.00 18.20 -18.16
CA GLY A 8 24.75 17.28 -17.33
C GLY A 8 26.19 17.78 -17.30
N LEU A 9 26.48 18.73 -16.42
CA LEU A 9 27.85 19.06 -16.04
C LEU A 9 28.42 17.82 -15.37
N PHE A 10 29.25 17.08 -16.11
CA PHE A 10 30.19 16.12 -15.53
C PHE A 10 31.17 16.93 -14.66
N PHE A 11 30.90 16.99 -13.36
CA PHE A 11 31.85 17.53 -12.40
C PHE A 11 32.97 16.50 -12.18
N ILE A 12 34.20 16.88 -12.50
CA ILE A 12 35.39 16.18 -12.03
C ILE A 12 35.46 16.45 -10.52
N VAL A 13 35.00 15.48 -9.72
CA VAL A 13 35.01 15.59 -8.25
C VAL A 13 36.46 15.44 -7.78
N SER A 14 37.12 16.55 -7.47
CA SER A 14 38.18 16.50 -6.47
C SER A 14 37.50 16.17 -5.14
N THR A 15 37.66 14.93 -4.66
CA THR A 15 37.07 14.47 -3.41
C THR A 15 37.67 15.23 -2.24
N VAL A 16 37.03 16.33 -1.83
CA VAL A 16 37.26 16.95 -0.52
C VAL A 16 36.52 16.09 0.50
N ASN A 17 37.22 15.64 1.54
CA ASN A 17 36.64 14.79 2.57
C ASN A 17 35.53 15.57 3.29
N SER A 18 34.31 15.03 3.35
CA SER A 18 33.12 15.74 3.84
C SER A 18 33.21 16.18 5.30
N ALA A 19 34.12 15.59 6.08
CA ALA A 19 34.41 15.94 7.47
C ALA A 19 35.07 17.32 7.64
N ASP A 20 35.67 17.90 6.59
CA ASP A 20 36.36 19.19 6.65
C ASP A 20 35.46 20.38 6.22
N CYS A 21 34.25 20.10 5.75
CA CYS A 21 33.37 21.09 5.10
C CYS A 21 32.26 21.61 6.02
N PHE A 22 31.66 20.72 6.81
CA PHE A 22 30.51 21.02 7.65
C PHE A 22 30.44 20.04 8.82
N THR A 23 29.82 20.48 9.91
CA THR A 23 29.45 19.60 11.02
C THR A 23 28.05 19.07 10.80
N LYS A 24 27.79 17.83 11.21
CA LYS A 24 26.45 17.22 11.22
C LYS A 24 26.01 17.05 12.66
N ASP A 25 24.89 17.66 13.03
CA ASP A 25 24.34 17.55 14.37
C ASP A 25 23.61 16.21 14.59
N ASN A 26 23.17 15.97 15.84
CA ASN A 26 22.42 14.77 16.21
C ASN A 26 21.05 14.66 15.51
N ASN A 27 20.52 15.78 14.99
CA ASN A 27 19.28 15.79 14.20
C ASN A 27 19.54 15.43 12.73
N GLY A 28 20.81 15.28 12.34
CA GLY A 28 21.23 15.03 10.97
C GLY A 28 21.20 16.28 10.09
N CYS A 29 21.20 17.47 10.69
CA CYS A 29 21.35 18.74 10.00
C CYS A 29 22.82 19.10 9.83
N ILE A 30 23.16 19.69 8.68
CA ILE A 30 24.50 20.25 8.48
C ILE A 30 24.56 21.72 8.88
N SER A 31 25.66 22.11 9.50
CA SER A 31 26.00 23.49 9.83
C SER A 31 27.52 23.68 9.69
N GLY A 32 28.00 24.78 9.13
CA GLY A 32 29.42 25.08 9.23
C GLY A 32 30.01 26.02 8.19
N MET A 33 30.92 26.87 8.68
CA MET A 33 31.92 27.65 7.95
C MET A 33 33.23 26.85 7.79
N GLY A 34 33.16 25.60 7.30
CA GLY A 34 34.37 24.80 7.07
C GLY A 34 35.32 25.47 6.05
N SER A 35 36.58 25.05 6.01
CA SER A 35 37.60 25.55 5.07
C SER A 35 37.38 25.11 3.61
N CYS A 36 36.25 24.50 3.32
CA CYS A 36 35.91 24.01 2.00
C CYS A 36 35.58 25.17 1.05
N SER A 37 36.08 25.04 -0.18
CA SER A 37 35.76 25.90 -1.31
C SER A 37 35.42 25.03 -2.51
N GLY A 38 34.64 25.55 -3.44
CA GLY A 38 34.22 24.84 -4.64
C GLY A 38 32.97 23.98 -4.46
N ASP A 39 32.90 22.88 -5.19
CA ASP A 39 31.73 22.01 -5.29
C ASP A 39 31.75 20.92 -4.22
N THR A 40 30.60 20.69 -3.55
CA THR A 40 30.49 19.76 -2.41
C THR A 40 29.35 18.76 -2.59
N THR A 41 29.62 17.48 -2.30
CA THR A 41 28.59 16.44 -2.23
C THR A 41 28.32 16.05 -0.77
N VAL A 42 27.05 15.97 -0.39
CA VAL A 42 26.61 15.66 0.98
C VAL A 42 25.65 14.48 0.97
N SER A 43 25.91 13.46 1.78
CA SER A 43 25.10 12.22 1.82
C SER A 43 24.43 12.01 3.17
N GLY A 44 23.19 11.50 3.13
CA GLY A 44 22.49 10.99 4.32
C GLY A 44 22.13 12.04 5.37
N VAL A 45 21.90 13.29 4.95
CA VAL A 45 21.48 14.40 5.81
C VAL A 45 19.98 14.62 5.72
N LYS A 46 19.39 15.17 6.79
CA LYS A 46 17.96 15.48 6.85
C LYS A 46 17.68 16.96 6.59
N CYS A 47 18.66 17.82 6.84
CA CYS A 47 18.45 19.25 6.86
C CYS A 47 19.75 20.04 6.66
N VAL A 48 19.58 21.30 6.28
CA VAL A 48 20.56 22.37 6.46
C VAL A 48 20.07 23.22 7.63
N ALA A 49 20.90 23.41 8.65
CA ALA A 49 20.53 24.18 9.83
C ALA A 49 20.33 25.67 9.51
N ASP A 50 19.68 26.40 10.42
CA ASP A 50 19.54 27.84 10.32
C ASP A 50 20.93 28.51 10.28
N ASN A 51 21.10 29.49 9.41
CA ASN A 51 22.36 30.24 9.19
C ASN A 51 23.58 29.38 8.79
N ALA A 52 23.40 28.10 8.43
CA ALA A 52 24.50 27.13 8.26
C ALA A 52 25.66 27.60 7.36
N PHE A 53 25.32 28.26 6.25
CA PHE A 53 26.23 28.77 5.21
C PHE A 53 25.92 30.24 4.89
N LYS A 54 25.40 30.98 5.88
CA LYS A 54 25.19 32.41 5.74
C LYS A 54 26.53 33.12 5.47
N ASP A 55 26.50 34.10 4.56
CA ASP A 55 27.66 34.88 4.11
C ASP A 55 28.79 34.02 3.49
N ASN A 56 28.54 32.73 3.18
CA ASN A 56 29.57 31.85 2.64
C ASN A 56 29.94 32.25 1.19
N GLN A 57 31.21 32.63 1.01
CA GLN A 57 31.79 33.09 -0.26
C GLN A 57 32.65 32.01 -0.96
N ASN A 58 32.73 30.81 -0.39
CA ASN A 58 33.72 29.80 -0.81
C ASN A 58 33.08 28.62 -1.54
N ILE A 59 31.86 28.23 -1.14
CA ILE A 59 31.15 27.08 -1.73
C ILE A 59 30.44 27.55 -3.00
N ASN A 60 30.76 26.89 -4.11
CA ASN A 60 30.16 27.14 -5.41
C ASN A 60 28.84 26.37 -5.58
N SER A 61 28.82 25.09 -5.18
CA SER A 61 27.64 24.25 -5.31
C SER A 61 27.55 23.17 -4.24
N ILE A 62 26.32 22.72 -3.97
CA ILE A 62 26.04 21.58 -3.09
C ILE A 62 25.12 20.58 -3.79
N GLN A 63 25.52 19.30 -3.79
CA GLN A 63 24.69 18.18 -4.21
C GLN A 63 24.35 17.28 -3.02
N PHE A 64 23.08 17.19 -2.67
CA PHE A 64 22.56 16.25 -1.68
C PHE A 64 22.22 14.90 -2.34
N THR A 65 22.77 13.83 -1.77
CA THR A 65 22.54 12.44 -2.21
C THR A 65 21.79 11.65 -1.15
N GLY A 66 20.98 10.69 -1.60
CA GLY A 66 20.14 9.87 -0.74
C GLY A 66 18.65 9.97 -1.06
N SER A 67 17.86 9.14 -0.38
CA SER A 67 16.44 8.93 -0.66
C SER A 67 15.48 9.78 0.19
N SER A 68 15.99 10.68 1.03
CA SER A 68 15.17 11.51 1.94
C SER A 68 15.20 12.97 1.52
N LEU A 69 14.04 13.63 1.57
CA LEU A 69 13.94 15.07 1.35
C LEU A 69 14.78 15.83 2.39
N VAL A 70 15.40 16.92 1.94
CA VAL A 70 16.19 17.81 2.80
C VAL A 70 15.39 19.07 3.12
N SER A 71 15.26 19.46 4.39
CA SER A 71 14.75 20.80 4.72
C SER A 71 15.89 21.83 4.76
N ILE A 72 15.61 23.07 4.33
CA ILE A 72 16.56 24.16 4.35
C ILE A 72 16.14 25.16 5.44
N GLY A 73 17.02 25.39 6.41
CA GLY A 73 16.79 26.29 7.53
C GLY A 73 16.69 27.77 7.13
N ALA A 74 16.26 28.59 8.09
CA ALA A 74 16.19 30.03 7.94
C ALA A 74 17.58 30.63 7.73
N SER A 75 17.70 31.54 6.75
CA SER A 75 18.95 32.22 6.39
C SER A 75 20.13 31.28 6.07
N ALA A 76 19.87 30.00 5.75
CA ALA A 76 20.89 28.97 5.60
C ALA A 76 21.99 29.33 4.57
N PHE A 77 21.65 30.05 3.51
CA PHE A 77 22.51 30.52 2.42
C PHE A 77 22.31 32.02 2.15
N GLN A 78 21.87 32.78 3.15
CA GLN A 78 21.72 34.24 3.00
C GLN A 78 23.08 34.86 2.60
N SER A 79 23.08 35.71 1.58
CA SER A 79 24.25 36.43 1.07
C SER A 79 25.42 35.52 0.67
N SER A 80 25.12 34.26 0.32
CA SER A 80 26.11 33.28 -0.16
C SER A 80 26.30 33.34 -1.68
N THR A 81 27.52 33.07 -2.14
CA THR A 81 27.90 32.96 -3.56
C THR A 81 27.55 31.61 -4.20
N ILE A 82 26.77 30.76 -3.50
CA ILE A 82 26.33 29.48 -4.05
C ILE A 82 25.55 29.70 -5.36
N THR A 83 25.96 28.99 -6.41
CA THR A 83 25.32 29.08 -7.75
C THR A 83 24.37 27.94 -8.01
N SER A 84 24.57 26.78 -7.35
CA SER A 84 23.76 25.58 -7.55
C SER A 84 23.56 24.79 -6.26
N ILE A 85 22.32 24.35 -6.03
CA ILE A 85 21.96 23.42 -4.97
C ILE A 85 21.00 22.37 -5.52
N THR A 86 21.34 21.09 -5.35
CA THR A 86 20.58 19.97 -5.94
C THR A 86 20.34 18.86 -4.93
N SER A 87 19.27 18.09 -5.10
CA SER A 87 18.93 16.96 -4.23
C SER A 87 18.28 15.82 -5.03
N GLU A 88 18.79 14.59 -4.90
CA GLU A 88 18.22 13.41 -5.57
C GLU A 88 16.76 13.17 -5.16
N ALA A 89 16.46 13.26 -3.85
CA ALA A 89 15.12 13.12 -3.32
C ALA A 89 14.27 14.39 -3.49
N GLY A 90 14.90 15.56 -3.49
CA GLY A 90 14.24 16.88 -3.44
C GLY A 90 14.35 17.56 -2.06
N PHE A 91 13.57 18.62 -1.87
CA PHE A 91 13.54 19.41 -0.63
C PHE A 91 12.16 19.40 0.00
N SER A 92 12.04 19.40 1.33
CA SER A 92 10.74 19.35 2.02
C SER A 92 10.18 20.74 2.35
N THR A 93 11.02 21.63 2.89
CA THR A 93 10.69 23.02 3.24
C THR A 93 11.88 23.93 2.99
N ILE A 94 11.60 25.21 2.73
CA ILE A 94 12.61 26.26 2.57
C ILE A 94 12.31 27.35 3.59
N GLY A 95 13.25 27.62 4.50
CA GLY A 95 13.10 28.55 5.60
C GLY A 95 13.08 30.03 5.17
N ASN A 96 12.75 30.91 6.11
CA ASN A 96 12.75 32.35 5.90
C ASN A 96 14.15 32.84 5.51
N SER A 97 14.24 33.74 4.52
CA SER A 97 15.50 34.29 4.02
C SER A 97 16.56 33.25 3.59
N ALA A 98 16.18 31.99 3.37
CA ALA A 98 17.12 30.88 3.17
C ALA A 98 18.19 31.15 2.11
N PHE A 99 17.87 31.82 1.00
CA PHE A 99 18.76 32.21 -0.09
C PHE A 99 18.73 33.71 -0.35
N GLN A 100 18.24 34.53 0.58
CA GLN A 100 18.17 35.98 0.36
C GLN A 100 19.53 36.52 -0.08
N GLU A 101 19.56 37.32 -1.15
CA GLU A 101 20.79 37.93 -1.71
C GLU A 101 21.85 36.91 -2.15
N SER A 102 21.45 35.66 -2.39
CA SER A 102 22.32 34.64 -2.96
C SER A 102 22.40 34.73 -4.48
N THR A 103 23.49 34.20 -5.05
CA THR A 103 23.72 34.12 -6.50
C THR A 103 23.20 32.83 -7.13
N ILE A 104 22.28 32.12 -6.46
CA ILE A 104 21.70 30.87 -6.96
C ILE A 104 21.10 31.06 -8.36
N MET A 105 21.50 30.22 -9.31
CA MET A 105 21.11 30.36 -10.72
C MET A 105 19.90 29.52 -11.10
N ALA A 106 19.71 28.39 -10.43
CA ALA A 106 18.62 27.47 -10.66
C ALA A 106 18.17 26.78 -9.37
N PHE A 107 16.87 26.48 -9.28
CA PHE A 107 16.31 25.73 -8.16
C PHE A 107 15.18 24.79 -8.61
N ASP A 108 15.23 23.53 -8.16
CA ASP A 108 14.17 22.55 -8.38
C ASP A 108 13.32 22.36 -7.12
N PHE A 109 12.04 22.75 -7.19
CA PHE A 109 11.08 22.70 -6.09
C PHE A 109 10.49 21.31 -5.84
N LYS A 110 11.16 20.25 -6.29
CA LYS A 110 10.75 18.86 -6.10
C LYS A 110 10.52 18.55 -4.61
N GLY A 111 9.28 18.19 -4.27
CA GLY A 111 8.87 17.78 -2.91
C GLY A 111 8.62 18.93 -1.93
N VAL A 112 8.83 20.19 -2.34
CA VAL A 112 8.71 21.35 -1.43
C VAL A 112 7.26 21.55 -1.05
N THR A 113 6.99 21.73 0.24
CA THR A 113 5.64 21.94 0.79
C THR A 113 5.39 23.39 1.18
N SER A 114 6.42 24.11 1.60
CA SER A 114 6.35 25.53 1.97
C SER A 114 7.64 26.28 1.68
N ILE A 115 7.50 27.55 1.33
CA ILE A 115 8.59 28.49 1.09
C ILE A 115 8.41 29.67 2.03
N GLY A 116 9.42 29.92 2.87
CA GLY A 116 9.41 30.96 3.88
C GLY A 116 9.42 32.38 3.30
N SER A 117 9.15 33.35 4.16
CA SER A 117 9.23 34.77 3.79
C SER A 117 10.65 35.15 3.39
N SER A 118 10.77 35.97 2.34
CA SER A 118 12.04 36.43 1.77
C SER A 118 13.01 35.34 1.33
N ALA A 119 12.57 34.07 1.19
CA ALA A 119 13.44 32.93 0.96
C ALA A 119 14.41 33.09 -0.23
N PHE A 120 13.99 33.74 -1.31
CA PHE A 120 14.81 34.04 -2.50
C PHE A 120 14.75 35.55 -2.84
N LEU A 121 14.58 36.40 -1.83
CA LEU A 121 14.60 37.85 -2.02
C LEU A 121 15.93 38.29 -2.63
N ASN A 122 15.88 39.10 -3.69
CA ASN A 122 17.05 39.63 -4.41
C ASN A 122 17.94 38.54 -5.06
N CYS A 123 17.43 37.34 -5.35
CA CYS A 123 18.13 36.35 -6.17
C CYS A 123 18.02 36.67 -7.67
N ALA A 124 18.62 37.80 -8.08
CA ALA A 124 18.49 38.34 -9.44
C ALA A 124 19.10 37.43 -10.54
N PHE A 125 20.00 36.51 -10.17
CA PHE A 125 20.63 35.55 -11.07
C PHE A 125 19.88 34.22 -11.21
N MET A 126 18.78 34.03 -10.46
CA MET A 126 17.99 32.79 -10.54
C MET A 126 17.14 32.78 -11.80
N TYR A 127 17.68 32.26 -12.91
CA TYR A 127 17.02 32.28 -14.22
C TYR A 127 16.07 31.10 -14.45
N THR A 128 16.34 29.97 -13.78
CA THR A 128 15.60 28.72 -14.02
C THR A 128 14.95 28.22 -12.74
N THR A 129 13.66 27.91 -12.82
CA THR A 129 12.97 27.18 -11.76
C THR A 129 12.24 25.98 -12.35
N THR A 130 12.28 24.86 -11.65
CA THR A 130 11.57 23.63 -12.05
C THR A 130 10.83 23.03 -10.87
N ASN A 131 9.93 22.09 -11.15
CA ASN A 131 9.41 21.18 -10.16
C ASN A 131 9.37 19.79 -10.80
N SER A 132 10.48 19.06 -10.70
CA SER A 132 10.65 17.75 -11.34
C SER A 132 9.95 16.60 -10.60
N GLY A 133 9.25 16.89 -9.49
CA GLY A 133 8.51 15.90 -8.72
C GLY A 133 7.33 15.31 -9.48
N THR A 134 7.01 14.04 -9.22
CA THR A 134 5.82 13.38 -9.76
C THR A 134 4.51 13.82 -9.08
N THR A 135 4.62 14.52 -7.96
CA THR A 135 3.50 14.98 -7.14
C THR A 135 3.68 16.46 -6.84
N GLU A 136 2.63 17.25 -7.05
CA GLU A 136 2.59 18.65 -6.63
C GLU A 136 2.36 18.74 -5.12
N THR A 137 3.31 19.32 -4.40
CA THR A 137 3.30 19.36 -2.93
C THR A 137 3.27 20.77 -2.35
N LEU A 138 3.60 21.80 -3.14
CA LEU A 138 3.75 23.18 -2.66
C LEU A 138 2.39 23.76 -2.26
N LYS A 139 2.28 24.19 -1.00
CA LYS A 139 1.04 24.72 -0.41
C LYS A 139 1.10 26.21 -0.16
N SER A 140 2.26 26.74 0.21
CA SER A 140 2.39 28.13 0.61
C SER A 140 3.69 28.78 0.15
N ILE A 141 3.57 30.05 -0.25
CA ILE A 141 4.68 30.94 -0.56
C ILE A 141 4.60 32.14 0.40
N GLY A 142 5.67 32.37 1.16
CA GLY A 142 5.75 33.45 2.14
C GLY A 142 5.85 34.85 1.52
N ALA A 143 5.77 35.87 2.37
CA ALA A 143 5.86 37.26 1.94
C ALA A 143 7.24 37.57 1.36
N ASN A 144 7.32 38.34 0.27
CA ASN A 144 8.55 38.70 -0.45
C ASN A 144 9.42 37.51 -0.93
N ALA A 145 8.90 36.27 -0.92
CA ALA A 145 9.71 35.06 -1.13
C ALA A 145 10.53 35.06 -2.42
N PHE A 146 10.01 35.65 -3.51
CA PHE A 146 10.64 35.78 -4.81
C PHE A 146 10.67 37.22 -5.30
N LYS A 147 10.74 38.19 -4.39
CA LYS A 147 10.90 39.59 -4.77
C LYS A 147 12.26 39.82 -5.44
N ALA A 148 12.27 40.54 -6.56
CA ALA A 148 13.47 40.87 -7.35
C ALA A 148 14.29 39.65 -7.82
N THR A 149 13.62 38.61 -8.31
CA THR A 149 14.25 37.40 -8.89
C THR A 149 14.36 37.44 -10.41
N GLY A 150 15.27 36.62 -10.97
CA GLY A 150 15.63 36.62 -12.40
C GLY A 150 14.86 35.67 -13.33
N PHE A 151 13.95 34.83 -12.83
CA PHE A 151 13.35 33.75 -13.61
C PHE A 151 12.19 34.24 -14.47
N GLY A 152 12.06 33.66 -15.67
CA GLY A 152 10.97 34.00 -16.60
C GLY A 152 9.63 33.34 -16.25
N THR A 153 9.64 32.15 -15.63
CA THR A 153 8.42 31.44 -15.24
C THR A 153 8.60 30.79 -13.89
N PHE A 154 7.49 30.62 -13.16
CA PHE A 154 7.44 29.88 -11.90
C PHE A 154 6.50 28.67 -12.04
N PRO A 155 6.90 27.47 -11.58
CA PRO A 155 6.10 26.25 -11.68
C PRO A 155 5.02 26.21 -10.59
N PHE A 156 4.00 27.07 -10.72
CA PHE A 156 2.84 27.01 -9.84
C PHE A 156 2.19 25.61 -9.90
N PRO A 157 1.91 24.97 -8.75
CA PRO A 157 1.17 23.71 -8.74
C PRO A 157 -0.27 23.99 -9.19
N LYS A 158 -0.87 23.06 -9.93
CA LYS A 158 -2.24 23.13 -10.43
C LYS A 158 -3.30 22.93 -9.35
N GLY A 159 -2.98 22.19 -8.27
CA GLY A 159 -4.01 21.77 -7.30
C GLY A 159 -3.66 21.80 -5.80
N SER A 160 -2.42 22.08 -5.41
CA SER A 160 -2.01 22.02 -3.99
C SER A 160 -1.84 23.39 -3.31
N MET A 161 -1.80 24.49 -4.07
CA MET A 161 -1.53 25.83 -3.52
C MET A 161 -2.71 26.32 -2.69
N THR A 162 -2.46 26.77 -1.47
CA THR A 162 -3.46 27.35 -0.56
C THR A 162 -3.22 28.83 -0.30
N SER A 163 -1.96 29.30 -0.30
CA SER A 163 -1.65 30.70 0.01
C SER A 163 -0.42 31.27 -0.70
N ILE A 164 -0.50 32.55 -1.04
CA ILE A 164 0.61 33.35 -1.58
C ILE A 164 0.68 34.64 -0.76
N GLY A 165 1.81 34.92 -0.11
CA GLY A 165 2.00 36.06 0.78
C GLY A 165 2.16 37.41 0.07
N ASP A 166 2.16 38.48 0.86
CA ASP A 166 2.37 39.85 0.37
C ASP A 166 3.69 39.97 -0.40
N LEU A 167 3.67 40.71 -1.51
CA LEU A 167 4.88 41.05 -2.29
C LEU A 167 5.65 39.82 -2.82
N ALA A 168 5.04 38.63 -2.83
CA ALA A 168 5.76 37.37 -3.03
C ALA A 168 6.57 37.31 -4.33
N PHE A 169 6.14 37.97 -5.40
CA PHE A 169 6.84 38.03 -6.69
C PHE A 169 7.11 39.49 -7.14
N GLN A 170 7.08 40.46 -6.22
CA GLN A 170 7.25 41.88 -6.56
C GLN A 170 8.55 42.10 -7.32
N SER A 171 8.50 42.85 -8.43
CA SER A 171 9.66 43.17 -9.28
C SER A 171 10.43 41.94 -9.79
N SER A 172 9.81 40.76 -9.81
CA SER A 172 10.40 39.58 -10.43
C SER A 172 10.41 39.68 -11.96
N ALA A 173 11.32 38.94 -12.59
CA ALA A 173 11.49 38.92 -14.04
C ALA A 173 10.49 38.00 -14.77
N VAL A 174 9.40 37.58 -14.11
CA VAL A 174 8.39 36.69 -14.70
C VAL A 174 7.80 37.29 -15.97
N THR A 175 7.67 36.48 -17.02
CA THR A 175 7.15 36.89 -18.32
C THR A 175 5.69 36.47 -18.53
N SER A 176 5.26 35.42 -17.81
CA SER A 176 3.89 34.91 -17.83
C SER A 176 3.51 34.29 -16.49
N VAL A 177 2.24 34.43 -16.10
CA VAL A 177 1.68 33.80 -14.90
C VAL A 177 0.43 33.03 -15.26
N THR A 178 0.37 31.76 -14.87
CA THR A 178 -0.86 30.96 -14.82
C THR A 178 -1.14 30.66 -13.36
N THR A 179 -2.24 31.20 -12.83
CA THR A 179 -2.53 31.12 -11.41
C THR A 179 -3.05 29.73 -11.01
N PRO A 180 -2.75 29.22 -9.79
CA PRO A 180 -3.33 27.97 -9.30
C PRO A 180 -4.84 28.09 -9.09
N LYS A 181 -5.59 27.01 -9.33
CA LYS A 181 -7.06 26.98 -9.15
C LYS A 181 -7.52 26.93 -7.70
N THR A 182 -6.62 26.60 -6.77
CA THR A 182 -6.96 26.25 -5.39
C THR A 182 -6.53 27.31 -4.37
N VAL A 183 -5.98 28.45 -4.82
CA VAL A 183 -5.49 29.46 -3.88
C VAL A 183 -6.66 30.06 -3.09
N ILE A 184 -6.58 29.99 -1.77
CA ILE A 184 -7.60 30.49 -0.85
C ILE A 184 -7.20 31.86 -0.31
N THR A 185 -5.91 32.07 -0.03
CA THR A 185 -5.41 33.30 0.59
C THR A 185 -4.37 33.98 -0.31
N LEU A 186 -4.67 35.21 -0.72
CA LEU A 186 -3.79 36.04 -1.54
C LEU A 186 -3.36 37.27 -0.73
N GLY A 187 -2.06 37.51 -0.65
CA GLY A 187 -1.49 38.76 -0.19
C GLY A 187 -1.66 39.89 -1.22
N THR A 188 -1.23 41.07 -0.82
CA THR A 188 -1.22 42.30 -1.62
C THR A 188 0.07 42.42 -2.43
N GLN A 189 0.03 43.16 -3.55
CA GLN A 189 1.21 43.49 -4.37
C GLN A 189 2.01 42.28 -4.87
N ILE A 190 1.35 41.12 -5.07
CA ILE A 190 2.03 39.85 -5.36
C ILE A 190 2.94 39.96 -6.59
N PHE A 191 2.46 40.51 -7.71
CA PHE A 191 3.23 40.71 -8.94
C PHE A 191 3.47 42.19 -9.24
N ASP A 192 3.40 43.07 -8.23
CA ASP A 192 3.62 44.50 -8.41
C ASP A 192 5.00 44.78 -9.04
N GLY A 193 5.04 45.67 -10.03
CA GLY A 193 6.26 46.06 -10.73
C GLY A 193 6.95 44.94 -11.51
N CYS A 194 6.26 43.85 -11.87
CA CYS A 194 6.82 42.82 -12.77
C CYS A 194 6.92 43.37 -14.21
N TYR A 195 7.96 44.17 -14.46
CA TYR A 195 8.16 44.93 -15.70
C TYR A 195 8.37 44.07 -16.95
N ARG A 196 8.54 42.75 -16.82
CA ARG A 196 8.66 41.79 -17.93
C ARG A 196 7.41 40.94 -18.15
N LEU A 197 6.41 41.05 -17.28
CA LEU A 197 5.19 40.24 -17.34
C LEU A 197 4.34 40.68 -18.53
N THR A 198 4.19 39.81 -19.52
CA THR A 198 3.45 40.11 -20.76
C THR A 198 2.04 39.54 -20.79
N SER A 199 1.80 38.45 -20.06
CA SER A 199 0.51 37.76 -20.07
C SER A 199 0.17 37.15 -18.72
N VAL A 200 -1.08 37.28 -18.29
CA VAL A 200 -1.62 36.65 -17.09
C VAL A 200 -2.88 35.86 -17.44
N ASP A 201 -2.94 34.61 -16.99
CA ASP A 201 -4.17 33.82 -16.96
C ASP A 201 -4.64 33.65 -15.51
N LEU A 202 -5.79 34.24 -15.20
CA LEU A 202 -6.43 34.25 -13.88
C LEU A 202 -7.29 33.01 -13.62
N ASN A 203 -7.43 32.10 -14.58
CA ASN A 203 -8.33 30.95 -14.48
C ASN A 203 -8.20 30.22 -13.14
N GLY A 204 -9.23 30.33 -12.30
CA GLY A 204 -9.29 29.72 -10.97
C GLY A 204 -9.12 30.68 -9.79
N LEU A 205 -8.83 31.96 -10.02
CA LEU A 205 -8.93 32.99 -8.99
C LEU A 205 -10.34 33.57 -8.92
N THR A 206 -10.82 33.76 -7.69
CA THR A 206 -12.05 34.50 -7.38
C THR A 206 -11.77 35.94 -6.94
N HIS A 207 -10.52 36.27 -6.63
CA HIS A 207 -10.12 37.57 -6.08
C HIS A 207 -8.82 38.05 -6.72
N ILE A 208 -8.81 39.30 -7.20
CA ILE A 208 -7.61 40.01 -7.62
C ILE A 208 -7.27 41.02 -6.52
N ALA A 209 -6.21 40.74 -5.77
CA ALA A 209 -5.87 41.50 -4.56
C ALA A 209 -5.30 42.90 -4.87
N THR A 210 -5.28 43.74 -3.83
CA THR A 210 -4.79 45.12 -3.91
C THR A 210 -3.41 45.19 -4.56
N LYS A 211 -3.28 46.00 -5.62
CA LYS A 211 -2.05 46.19 -6.43
C LYS A 211 -1.42 44.90 -6.99
N MET A 212 -2.17 43.81 -7.12
CA MET A 212 -1.62 42.51 -7.52
C MET A 212 -0.81 42.56 -8.82
N PHE A 213 -1.26 43.32 -9.82
CA PHE A 213 -0.57 43.53 -11.10
C PHE A 213 -0.32 45.02 -11.35
N SER A 214 -0.03 45.79 -10.29
CA SER A 214 0.29 47.21 -10.46
C SER A 214 1.66 47.38 -11.15
N ALA A 215 1.82 48.44 -11.93
CA ALA A 215 3.06 48.80 -12.62
C ALA A 215 3.68 47.69 -13.50
N CYS A 216 2.87 46.74 -13.99
CA CYS A 216 3.30 45.72 -14.96
C CYS A 216 3.27 46.30 -16.38
N VAL A 217 4.16 47.23 -16.66
CA VAL A 217 4.13 48.07 -17.88
C VAL A 217 4.22 47.29 -19.20
N ALA A 218 4.80 46.09 -19.19
CA ALA A 218 4.90 45.21 -20.36
C ALA A 218 3.68 44.30 -20.57
N LEU A 219 2.69 44.37 -19.69
CA LEU A 219 1.53 43.49 -19.70
C LEU A 219 0.63 43.84 -20.89
N LYS A 220 0.41 42.85 -21.75
CA LYS A 220 -0.39 42.98 -22.98
C LYS A 220 -1.77 42.37 -22.84
N THR A 221 -1.88 41.29 -22.07
CA THR A 221 -3.12 40.50 -21.97
C THR A 221 -3.33 39.99 -20.56
N ILE A 222 -4.58 40.11 -20.07
CA ILE A 222 -5.06 39.40 -18.89
C ILE A 222 -6.33 38.64 -19.29
N THR A 223 -6.36 37.34 -19.05
CA THR A 223 -7.49 36.46 -19.39
C THR A 223 -8.01 35.74 -18.15
N GLY A 224 -9.16 35.07 -18.27
CA GLY A 224 -9.70 34.22 -17.19
C GLY A 224 -10.55 34.95 -16.15
N PHE A 225 -11.18 36.07 -16.51
CA PHE A 225 -12.03 36.85 -15.59
C PHE A 225 -13.37 36.18 -15.23
N ASN A 226 -13.78 35.10 -15.90
CA ASN A 226 -15.10 34.46 -15.71
C ASN A 226 -15.38 33.98 -14.27
N GLY A 227 -14.35 33.71 -13.49
CA GLY A 227 -14.46 33.28 -12.09
C GLY A 227 -14.22 34.40 -11.08
N VAL A 228 -13.82 35.60 -11.53
CA VAL A 228 -13.43 36.70 -10.65
C VAL A 228 -14.68 37.34 -10.05
N VAL A 229 -14.72 37.38 -8.71
CA VAL A 229 -15.81 37.93 -7.90
C VAL A 229 -15.46 39.30 -7.36
N THR A 230 -14.19 39.52 -6.99
CA THR A 230 -13.70 40.76 -6.41
C THR A 230 -12.43 41.25 -7.10
N ILE A 231 -12.38 42.54 -7.43
CA ILE A 231 -11.17 43.24 -7.87
C ILE A 231 -10.91 44.37 -6.89
N ASP A 232 -9.79 44.30 -6.17
CA ASP A 232 -9.41 45.28 -5.14
C ASP A 232 -8.84 46.58 -5.71
N ALA A 233 -8.72 47.59 -4.84
CA ALA A 233 -8.16 48.88 -5.18
C ALA A 233 -6.76 48.76 -5.81
N ASN A 234 -6.57 49.47 -6.93
CA ASN A 234 -5.32 49.56 -7.66
C ASN A 234 -4.73 48.24 -8.18
N ALA A 235 -5.47 47.12 -8.12
CA ALA A 235 -5.07 45.81 -8.61
C ALA A 235 -4.49 45.80 -10.03
N LEU A 236 -5.00 46.65 -10.92
CA LEU A 236 -4.69 46.67 -12.35
C LEU A 236 -4.12 48.01 -12.85
N THR A 237 -3.58 48.83 -11.94
CA THR A 237 -3.07 50.18 -12.24
C THR A 237 -1.65 50.20 -12.83
N GLY A 238 -1.31 51.22 -13.63
CA GLY A 238 0.04 51.38 -14.19
C GLY A 238 0.37 50.38 -15.30
N ASN A 239 -0.65 49.76 -15.89
CA ASN A 239 -0.52 48.85 -17.03
C ASN A 239 -0.78 49.58 -18.35
N THR A 240 -0.43 48.96 -19.48
CA THR A 240 -0.60 49.54 -20.82
C THR A 240 -1.80 48.95 -21.59
N ILE A 241 -2.57 48.06 -20.97
CA ILE A 241 -3.75 47.43 -21.55
C ILE A 241 -4.89 48.45 -21.66
N THR A 242 -5.47 48.59 -22.85
CA THR A 242 -6.53 49.57 -23.11
C THR A 242 -7.94 49.02 -22.93
N SER A 243 -8.14 47.71 -23.09
CA SER A 243 -9.44 47.03 -23.05
C SER A 243 -9.44 45.93 -21.98
N ILE A 244 -10.55 45.79 -21.25
CA ILE A 244 -10.76 44.71 -20.27
C ILE A 244 -12.14 44.07 -20.45
N HIS A 245 -12.19 42.74 -20.32
CA HIS A 245 -13.42 41.95 -20.33
C HIS A 245 -13.76 41.50 -18.92
N LEU A 246 -14.96 41.85 -18.46
CA LEU A 246 -15.50 41.54 -17.14
C LEU A 246 -16.83 40.79 -17.30
N TYR A 247 -17.13 39.90 -16.36
CA TYR A 247 -18.26 38.97 -16.47
C TYR A 247 -19.25 39.11 -15.32
N SER A 248 -20.40 38.43 -15.45
CA SER A 248 -21.48 38.44 -14.45
C SER A 248 -21.08 37.91 -13.07
N SER A 249 -19.95 37.20 -12.95
CA SER A 249 -19.40 36.76 -11.67
C SER A 249 -18.94 37.92 -10.78
N LEU A 250 -18.63 39.08 -11.36
CA LEU A 250 -18.07 40.22 -10.64
C LEU A 250 -19.11 40.87 -9.73
N VAL A 251 -18.85 40.85 -8.43
CA VAL A 251 -19.71 41.43 -7.39
C VAL A 251 -19.14 42.74 -6.86
N THR A 252 -17.82 42.80 -6.67
CA THR A 252 -17.13 43.95 -6.07
C THR A 252 -16.00 44.45 -6.96
N LEU A 253 -16.08 45.72 -7.38
CA LEU A 253 -15.06 46.43 -8.16
C LEU A 253 -14.56 47.65 -7.37
N ASN A 254 -13.41 47.51 -6.71
CA ASN A 254 -12.75 48.57 -5.95
C ASN A 254 -11.60 49.24 -6.72
N ASP A 255 -11.18 48.68 -7.85
CA ASP A 255 -10.23 49.32 -8.77
C ASP A 255 -10.93 50.42 -9.59
N ASP A 256 -10.27 51.57 -9.76
CA ASP A 256 -10.81 52.70 -10.54
C ASP A 256 -10.68 52.49 -12.06
N LEU A 257 -10.01 51.40 -12.46
CA LEU A 257 -9.70 50.98 -13.81
C LEU A 257 -9.01 52.10 -14.62
N SER A 258 -8.21 52.93 -13.94
CA SER A 258 -7.59 54.14 -14.51
C SER A 258 -6.67 53.88 -15.70
N SER A 259 -6.10 52.67 -15.80
CA SER A 259 -5.24 52.23 -16.90
C SER A 259 -6.01 51.85 -18.16
N PHE A 260 -7.31 51.59 -18.05
CA PHE A 260 -8.14 51.17 -19.17
C PHE A 260 -8.82 52.37 -19.84
N THR A 261 -9.21 52.16 -21.09
CA THR A 261 -10.07 53.07 -21.87
C THR A 261 -11.43 52.44 -22.15
N ASN A 262 -11.45 51.13 -22.38
CA ASN A 262 -12.64 50.37 -22.73
C ASN A 262 -12.88 49.26 -21.71
N ILE A 263 -14.14 49.09 -21.30
CA ILE A 263 -14.61 47.99 -20.47
C ILE A 263 -15.71 47.28 -21.25
N PHE A 264 -15.56 45.98 -21.45
CA PHE A 264 -16.58 45.09 -21.99
C PHE A 264 -17.17 44.28 -20.84
N PHE A 265 -18.42 44.55 -20.48
CA PHE A 265 -19.08 43.87 -19.37
C PHE A 265 -20.19 42.96 -19.89
N HIS A 266 -20.01 41.66 -19.66
CA HIS A 266 -20.84 40.59 -20.19
C HIS A 266 -21.99 40.17 -19.24
N GLY A 267 -22.22 40.91 -18.15
CA GLY A 267 -23.33 40.65 -17.22
C GLY A 267 -24.59 41.45 -17.57
N ASP A 268 -25.76 40.95 -17.15
CA ASP A 268 -27.06 41.61 -17.38
C ASP A 268 -27.37 42.70 -16.33
N THR A 269 -26.69 42.66 -15.19
CA THR A 269 -26.86 43.61 -14.08
C THR A 269 -25.50 44.09 -13.57
N LYS A 270 -25.46 45.33 -13.06
CA LYS A 270 -24.25 45.92 -12.49
C LYS A 270 -23.71 45.10 -11.29
N PRO A 271 -22.40 45.13 -11.01
CA PRO A 271 -21.86 44.65 -9.75
C PRO A 271 -22.50 45.37 -8.55
N THR A 272 -22.61 44.68 -7.42
CA THR A 272 -23.22 45.22 -6.19
C THR A 272 -22.43 46.41 -5.65
N THR A 273 -21.10 46.32 -5.70
CA THR A 273 -20.19 47.37 -5.25
C THR A 273 -19.29 47.78 -6.39
N VAL A 274 -19.32 49.07 -6.73
CA VAL A 274 -18.46 49.69 -7.75
C VAL A 274 -17.93 50.99 -7.17
N THR A 275 -16.61 51.15 -7.17
CA THR A 275 -15.94 52.39 -6.76
C THR A 275 -16.22 53.54 -7.74
N THR A 276 -15.71 54.73 -7.46
CA THR A 276 -15.73 55.83 -8.43
C THR A 276 -14.75 55.52 -9.56
N LEU A 277 -15.28 55.31 -10.76
CA LEU A 277 -14.55 55.02 -11.98
C LEU A 277 -14.07 56.32 -12.66
N LYS A 278 -12.96 56.22 -13.40
CA LYS A 278 -12.46 57.28 -14.28
C LYS A 278 -13.52 57.65 -15.32
N THR A 279 -13.91 58.92 -15.36
CA THR A 279 -15.03 59.40 -16.22
C THR A 279 -14.79 59.27 -17.72
N SER A 280 -13.54 59.09 -18.17
CA SER A 280 -13.20 58.87 -19.57
C SER A 280 -13.38 57.43 -20.05
N LEU A 281 -13.77 56.50 -19.17
CA LEU A 281 -13.99 55.09 -19.53
C LEU A 281 -15.19 54.96 -20.45
N LYS A 282 -15.08 54.07 -21.43
CA LYS A 282 -16.19 53.63 -22.29
C LYS A 282 -16.61 52.24 -21.83
N ILE A 283 -17.85 52.08 -21.41
CA ILE A 283 -18.35 50.83 -20.85
C ILE A 283 -19.39 50.24 -21.81
N TYR A 284 -19.04 49.13 -22.45
CA TYR A 284 -19.88 48.39 -23.37
C TYR A 284 -20.63 47.30 -22.62
N VAL A 285 -21.95 47.24 -22.82
CA VAL A 285 -22.84 46.27 -22.16
C VAL A 285 -23.86 45.72 -23.16
N LYS A 286 -24.51 44.60 -22.83
CA LYS A 286 -25.62 44.04 -23.61
C LYS A 286 -26.78 45.04 -23.69
N ASP A 287 -27.57 44.99 -24.76
CA ASP A 287 -28.79 45.83 -24.86
C ASP A 287 -29.79 45.56 -23.71
N THR A 288 -29.80 44.32 -23.22
CA THR A 288 -30.57 43.86 -22.05
C THR A 288 -30.08 44.40 -20.71
N PHE A 289 -28.90 45.02 -20.64
CA PHE A 289 -28.33 45.51 -19.39
C PHE A 289 -29.24 46.56 -18.73
N THR A 290 -29.40 46.42 -17.41
CA THR A 290 -30.23 47.31 -16.60
C THR A 290 -29.43 48.03 -15.52
N GLY A 291 -29.69 49.33 -15.34
CA GLY A 291 -29.05 50.18 -14.35
C GLY A 291 -27.82 50.96 -14.86
N ASN A 292 -27.05 51.52 -13.93
CA ASN A 292 -25.82 52.29 -14.21
C ASN A 292 -24.59 51.50 -13.75
N PHE A 293 -23.47 51.59 -14.47
CA PHE A 293 -22.22 50.97 -14.08
C PHE A 293 -21.32 52.00 -13.36
N GLY A 294 -21.47 52.09 -12.03
CA GLY A 294 -20.82 53.13 -11.23
C GLY A 294 -21.30 54.54 -11.62
N ASN A 295 -20.35 55.47 -11.77
CA ASN A 295 -20.57 56.87 -12.16
C ASN A 295 -20.37 57.15 -13.66
N VAL A 296 -20.19 56.12 -14.48
CA VAL A 296 -19.91 56.24 -15.93
C VAL A 296 -21.11 55.72 -16.72
N ALA A 297 -21.49 56.45 -17.77
CA ALA A 297 -22.59 56.04 -18.65
C ALA A 297 -22.19 54.79 -19.47
N VAL A 298 -23.11 53.86 -19.62
CA VAL A 298 -22.91 52.64 -20.41
C VAL A 298 -23.37 52.83 -21.85
N MET A 299 -22.66 52.20 -22.79
CA MET A 299 -22.99 52.11 -24.20
C MET A 299 -23.60 50.72 -24.44
N LYS A 300 -24.89 50.69 -24.75
CA LYS A 300 -25.58 49.44 -25.08
C LYS A 300 -25.17 48.97 -26.47
N ALA A 301 -24.76 47.72 -26.57
CA ALA A 301 -24.37 47.11 -27.82
C ALA A 301 -25.48 46.28 -28.43
N GLN A 302 -25.72 46.55 -29.71
CA GLN A 302 -26.71 45.87 -30.55
C GLN A 302 -26.03 44.99 -31.62
N CYS A 303 -24.78 44.61 -31.39
CA CYS A 303 -24.12 43.57 -32.17
C CYS A 303 -24.68 42.20 -31.77
N ASP A 304 -24.84 41.28 -32.73
CA ASP A 304 -25.17 39.89 -32.44
C ASP A 304 -23.91 39.07 -32.10
N SER A 305 -24.10 37.80 -31.74
CA SER A 305 -23.02 36.89 -31.33
C SER A 305 -22.01 36.53 -32.44
N SER A 306 -22.27 36.93 -33.68
CA SER A 306 -21.36 36.79 -34.83
C SER A 306 -20.58 38.07 -35.14
N HIS A 307 -20.75 39.14 -34.36
CA HIS A 307 -20.05 40.41 -34.56
C HIS A 307 -19.30 40.89 -33.31
N SER A 308 -18.18 41.58 -33.52
CA SER A 308 -17.48 42.36 -32.48
C SER A 308 -17.61 43.86 -32.72
N ILE A 309 -17.40 44.63 -31.67
CA ILE A 309 -17.46 46.09 -31.65
C ILE A 309 -16.20 46.68 -32.29
N ILE A 310 -16.39 47.63 -33.20
CA ILE A 310 -15.31 48.40 -33.82
C ILE A 310 -14.95 49.57 -32.90
N LEU A 311 -13.81 49.47 -32.22
CA LEU A 311 -13.29 50.57 -31.40
C LEU A 311 -12.98 51.82 -32.25
N GLY A 312 -13.31 53.01 -31.72
CA GLY A 312 -12.96 54.30 -32.33
C GLY A 312 -13.97 54.88 -33.33
N LYS A 313 -15.06 54.17 -33.64
CA LYS A 313 -16.16 54.64 -34.50
C LYS A 313 -17.49 54.54 -33.77
N ILE A 314 -17.74 55.37 -32.76
CA ILE A 314 -19.03 55.35 -32.02
C ILE A 314 -19.46 56.79 -31.76
N PRO A 315 -20.08 57.46 -32.76
CA PRO A 315 -20.42 58.87 -32.70
C PRO A 315 -21.62 59.18 -31.78
N ASP A 316 -22.54 58.23 -31.59
CA ASP A 316 -23.87 58.49 -31.01
C ASP A 316 -24.04 57.94 -29.57
N GLY A 317 -22.98 57.43 -28.94
CA GLY A 317 -23.04 56.90 -27.57
C GLY A 317 -23.79 55.56 -27.41
N ALA A 318 -24.21 54.94 -28.51
CA ALA A 318 -24.73 53.57 -28.58
C ALA A 318 -24.00 52.81 -29.69
N VAL A 319 -23.82 51.49 -29.54
CA VAL A 319 -23.16 50.65 -30.54
C VAL A 319 -24.22 49.99 -31.41
N ASN A 320 -24.30 50.40 -32.67
CA ASN A 320 -25.31 49.94 -33.61
C ASN A 320 -24.67 49.16 -34.78
N GLY A 321 -25.48 48.68 -35.73
CA GLY A 321 -25.03 47.75 -36.77
C GLY A 321 -23.83 48.20 -37.60
N ASN A 322 -23.60 49.51 -37.76
CA ASN A 322 -22.43 50.04 -38.48
C ASN A 322 -21.14 50.05 -37.62
N ASP A 323 -21.29 49.92 -36.32
CA ASP A 323 -20.22 49.87 -35.33
C ASP A 323 -19.81 48.42 -35.01
N CYS A 324 -20.43 47.44 -35.69
CA CYS A 324 -20.19 46.01 -35.55
C CYS A 324 -19.42 45.48 -36.77
N THR A 325 -18.43 44.61 -36.56
CA THR A 325 -17.72 43.88 -37.62
C THR A 325 -17.91 42.39 -37.47
N THR A 326 -18.13 41.69 -38.58
CA THR A 326 -18.35 40.24 -38.58
C THR A 326 -17.08 39.52 -38.10
N CYS A 327 -17.27 38.54 -37.22
CA CYS A 327 -16.20 37.67 -36.76
C CYS A 327 -15.69 36.78 -37.91
N ALA A 328 -14.40 36.42 -37.85
CA ALA A 328 -13.82 35.46 -38.79
C ALA A 328 -14.52 34.09 -38.69
N THR A 329 -14.50 33.29 -39.76
CA THR A 329 -15.12 31.95 -39.78
C THR A 329 -14.66 31.08 -38.61
N GLY A 330 -15.60 30.53 -37.85
CA GLY A 330 -15.33 29.71 -36.67
C GLY A 330 -14.97 30.51 -35.41
N LYS A 331 -15.05 31.84 -35.46
CA LYS A 331 -14.91 32.75 -34.32
C LYS A 331 -16.19 33.50 -34.05
N TYR A 332 -16.43 33.84 -32.79
CA TYR A 332 -17.66 34.48 -32.34
C TYR A 332 -17.38 35.42 -31.17
N SER A 333 -18.30 36.36 -30.94
CA SER A 333 -18.23 37.29 -29.81
C SER A 333 -18.90 36.78 -28.55
N GLY A 334 -19.78 35.79 -28.68
CA GLY A 334 -20.58 35.31 -27.56
C GLY A 334 -21.89 36.07 -27.43
N ASP A 335 -21.80 37.34 -27.07
CA ASP A 335 -22.95 38.18 -26.75
C ASP A 335 -22.97 39.52 -27.50
N GLY A 336 -22.06 39.70 -28.47
CA GLY A 336 -21.90 40.96 -29.22
C GLY A 336 -21.16 42.06 -28.45
N VAL A 337 -20.75 41.84 -27.20
CA VAL A 337 -20.12 42.84 -26.34
C VAL A 337 -18.62 42.59 -26.23
N THR A 338 -17.89 42.62 -27.34
CA THR A 338 -16.44 42.38 -27.35
C THR A 338 -15.73 43.18 -28.45
N ASP A 339 -14.46 43.53 -28.29
CA ASP A 339 -13.59 44.02 -29.38
C ASP A 339 -12.82 42.88 -30.08
N VAL A 340 -12.85 41.66 -29.54
CA VAL A 340 -12.15 40.49 -30.10
C VAL A 340 -13.08 39.29 -30.18
N CYS A 341 -13.16 38.66 -31.36
CA CYS A 341 -13.83 37.37 -31.55
C CYS A 341 -12.88 36.22 -31.20
N ASP A 342 -12.74 35.92 -29.91
CA ASP A 342 -11.83 34.87 -29.42
C ASP A 342 -12.54 33.52 -29.18
N GLN A 343 -13.87 33.53 -29.01
CA GLN A 343 -14.68 32.33 -28.82
C GLN A 343 -14.72 31.47 -30.07
N THR A 344 -14.55 30.15 -29.94
CA THR A 344 -14.62 29.18 -31.05
C THR A 344 -16.02 28.62 -31.30
N SER A 345 -17.02 29.14 -30.59
CA SER A 345 -18.45 28.80 -30.73
C SER A 345 -19.29 29.93 -30.17
N GLY A 346 -20.22 30.49 -30.95
CA GLY A 346 -21.04 31.63 -30.53
C GLY A 346 -21.91 31.33 -29.33
N GLY A 347 -21.79 32.14 -28.29
CA GLY A 347 -22.76 32.26 -27.20
C GLY A 347 -24.12 32.80 -27.68
N ASP A 348 -25.21 32.76 -26.93
CA ASP A 348 -25.43 32.26 -25.58
C ASP A 348 -26.32 31.01 -25.65
N THR A 349 -25.69 29.85 -25.59
CA THR A 349 -26.16 28.60 -24.98
C THR A 349 -24.95 27.69 -25.11
N PRO A 350 -24.59 26.91 -24.09
CA PRO A 350 -23.79 25.74 -24.37
C PRO A 350 -24.53 25.02 -25.50
N ALA A 351 -23.84 24.78 -26.63
CA ALA A 351 -24.32 23.85 -27.65
C ALA A 351 -25.00 22.71 -26.90
N THR A 352 -26.30 22.49 -27.16
CA THR A 352 -27.15 21.50 -26.46
C THR A 352 -26.25 20.44 -25.85
N CYS A 353 -26.11 20.44 -24.52
CA CYS A 353 -25.11 19.59 -23.89
C CYS A 353 -25.23 18.22 -24.54
N SER A 354 -24.20 17.77 -25.28
CA SER A 354 -24.35 16.49 -25.99
C SER A 354 -24.42 15.33 -24.99
N VAL A 355 -24.00 15.62 -23.74
CA VAL A 355 -24.32 14.84 -22.55
C VAL A 355 -25.83 14.85 -22.31
N THR A 356 -26.48 13.72 -22.58
CA THR A 356 -27.91 13.49 -22.27
C THR A 356 -28.24 13.90 -20.83
N ASN A 357 -29.35 14.62 -20.64
CA ASN A 357 -29.84 15.15 -19.35
C ASN A 357 -28.97 16.24 -18.69
N CYS A 358 -28.11 16.95 -19.41
CA CYS A 358 -27.38 18.12 -18.92
C CYS A 358 -28.17 19.42 -19.15
N GLN A 359 -28.17 20.28 -18.13
CA GLN A 359 -28.81 21.59 -18.08
C GLN A 359 -27.82 22.72 -18.42
N THR A 360 -26.60 22.67 -17.89
CA THR A 360 -25.55 23.69 -18.15
C THR A 360 -24.18 23.03 -18.38
N CYS A 361 -23.35 23.58 -19.27
CA CYS A 361 -21.95 23.18 -19.48
C CYS A 361 -21.10 24.34 -20.04
N THR A 362 -19.82 24.46 -19.64
CA THR A 362 -19.02 25.68 -19.91
C THR A 362 -17.66 25.42 -20.57
N THR A 363 -17.03 24.27 -20.34
CA THR A 363 -15.63 24.03 -20.72
C THR A 363 -15.46 23.09 -21.92
N ASN A 364 -16.38 22.15 -22.13
CA ASN A 364 -16.44 21.30 -23.31
C ASN A 364 -17.87 20.71 -23.47
N PRO A 365 -18.79 21.44 -24.13
CA PRO A 365 -20.23 21.14 -24.09
C PRO A 365 -20.62 19.81 -24.76
N THR A 366 -19.72 19.20 -25.54
CA THR A 366 -19.95 17.89 -26.16
C THR A 366 -19.65 16.72 -25.23
N THR A 367 -18.88 16.93 -24.16
CA THR A 367 -18.34 15.84 -23.33
C THR A 367 -18.41 16.08 -21.82
N LEU A 368 -18.60 17.32 -21.36
CA LEU A 368 -18.65 17.69 -19.95
C LEU A 368 -19.90 18.50 -19.63
N CYS A 369 -20.49 18.25 -18.46
CA CYS A 369 -21.66 18.87 -17.89
C CYS A 369 -21.30 19.58 -16.58
N ASP A 370 -21.89 20.74 -16.33
CA ASP A 370 -21.74 21.49 -15.07
C ASP A 370 -22.97 21.37 -14.16
N GLN A 371 -24.18 21.18 -14.73
CA GLN A 371 -25.40 20.91 -13.97
C GLN A 371 -26.33 19.99 -14.75
N CYS A 372 -26.90 18.98 -14.09
CA CYS A 372 -27.87 18.07 -14.71
C CYS A 372 -29.31 18.59 -14.61
N SER A 373 -30.14 18.22 -15.58
CA SER A 373 -31.56 18.57 -15.63
C SER A 373 -32.38 17.71 -14.66
N GLY A 374 -33.29 18.35 -13.91
CA GLY A 374 -34.23 17.67 -13.01
C GLY A 374 -33.54 17.03 -11.81
N THR A 375 -33.83 15.75 -11.55
CA THR A 375 -33.26 14.96 -10.44
C THR A 375 -32.08 14.09 -10.87
N ASN A 376 -31.59 14.27 -12.10
CA ASN A 376 -30.40 13.56 -12.58
C ASN A 376 -29.16 14.06 -11.83
N LYS A 377 -28.21 13.15 -11.60
CA LYS A 377 -26.98 13.38 -10.85
C LYS A 377 -25.78 13.51 -11.78
N LEU A 378 -24.93 14.49 -11.52
CA LEU A 378 -23.72 14.76 -12.31
C LEU A 378 -22.60 13.81 -11.91
N SER A 379 -22.05 13.05 -12.86
CA SER A 379 -20.93 12.15 -12.61
C SER A 379 -19.68 12.89 -12.12
N ALA A 380 -18.80 12.21 -11.38
CA ALA A 380 -17.64 12.85 -10.75
C ALA A 380 -16.65 13.45 -11.77
N ASN A 381 -16.57 12.85 -12.95
CA ASN A 381 -15.78 13.33 -14.08
C ASN A 381 -16.53 14.31 -14.99
N LYS A 382 -17.75 14.73 -14.61
CA LYS A 382 -18.64 15.62 -15.34
C LYS A 382 -19.14 15.12 -16.70
N THR A 383 -18.85 13.88 -17.11
CA THR A 383 -19.20 13.41 -18.47
C THR A 383 -20.63 12.89 -18.64
N LYS A 384 -21.38 12.68 -17.55
CA LYS A 384 -22.71 12.03 -17.59
C LYS A 384 -23.68 12.65 -16.60
N CYS A 385 -24.96 12.67 -16.98
CA CYS A 385 -26.09 12.96 -16.11
C CYS A 385 -27.04 11.77 -16.07
N THR A 386 -27.12 11.10 -14.92
CA THR A 386 -27.88 9.84 -14.76
C THR A 386 -28.75 9.88 -13.51
N THR A 387 -29.83 9.10 -13.48
CA THR A 387 -30.75 9.04 -12.33
C THR A 387 -30.09 8.48 -11.06
N SER A 388 -28.97 7.77 -11.20
CA SER A 388 -28.12 7.26 -10.13
C SER A 388 -26.64 7.41 -10.47
N CYS A 389 -25.79 7.43 -9.45
CA CYS A 389 -24.33 7.51 -9.64
C CYS A 389 -23.78 6.21 -10.24
N ALA A 390 -22.74 6.33 -11.07
CA ALA A 390 -22.15 5.19 -11.74
C ALA A 390 -21.34 4.30 -10.79
N ALA A 391 -20.99 3.09 -11.25
CA ALA A 391 -20.11 2.20 -10.51
C ALA A 391 -18.75 2.87 -10.20
N GLY A 392 -18.41 2.91 -8.91
CA GLY A 392 -17.24 3.59 -8.37
C GLY A 392 -17.49 5.05 -7.96
N GLU A 393 -18.75 5.46 -7.89
CA GLU A 393 -19.18 6.77 -7.40
C GLU A 393 -20.26 6.61 -6.31
N TYR A 394 -20.47 7.67 -5.53
CA TYR A 394 -21.55 7.77 -4.54
C TYR A 394 -22.26 9.12 -4.65
N ASP A 395 -23.51 9.18 -4.18
CA ASP A 395 -24.29 10.42 -4.13
C ASP A 395 -23.75 11.34 -3.03
N SER A 396 -23.16 12.47 -3.44
CA SER A 396 -22.63 13.48 -2.51
C SER A 396 -23.68 14.51 -2.08
N GLY A 397 -24.94 14.34 -2.49
CA GLY A 397 -26.00 15.33 -2.33
C GLY A 397 -26.00 16.36 -3.47
N ASN A 398 -27.04 17.22 -3.48
CA ASN A 398 -27.22 18.29 -4.46
C ASN A 398 -27.15 17.83 -5.93
N ASN A 399 -27.67 16.64 -6.25
CA ASN A 399 -27.62 16.06 -7.59
C ASN A 399 -26.19 15.89 -8.13
N MET A 400 -25.22 15.58 -7.28
CA MET A 400 -23.83 15.34 -7.66
C MET A 400 -23.36 13.96 -7.20
N CYS A 401 -22.50 13.36 -8.03
CA CYS A 401 -21.79 12.14 -7.72
C CYS A 401 -20.31 12.45 -7.46
N ALA A 402 -19.75 11.81 -6.44
CA ALA A 402 -18.33 11.87 -6.12
C ALA A 402 -17.69 10.49 -6.29
N ALA A 403 -16.45 10.47 -6.75
CA ALA A 403 -15.71 9.22 -6.93
C ALA A 403 -15.36 8.61 -5.58
N CYS A 404 -15.42 7.27 -5.49
CA CYS A 404 -14.86 6.55 -4.35
C CYS A 404 -13.34 6.79 -4.27
N GLY A 405 -12.81 7.02 -3.06
CA GLY A 405 -11.38 7.24 -2.84
C GLY A 405 -10.52 5.98 -3.02
N VAL A 406 -11.14 4.80 -3.08
CA VAL A 406 -10.47 3.51 -3.26
C VAL A 406 -10.38 3.15 -4.74
N ALA A 407 -9.16 2.98 -5.27
CA ALA A 407 -8.95 2.51 -6.64
C ALA A 407 -9.59 1.14 -6.88
N ASN A 408 -10.17 0.93 -8.08
CA ASN A 408 -10.94 -0.27 -8.46
C ASN A 408 -12.18 -0.55 -7.60
N CYS A 409 -12.68 0.44 -6.84
CA CYS A 409 -13.92 0.31 -6.10
C CYS A 409 -15.15 0.40 -7.00
N ASN A 410 -16.14 -0.47 -6.77
CA ASN A 410 -17.42 -0.52 -7.49
C ASN A 410 -18.53 0.25 -6.77
N SER A 411 -18.52 0.30 -5.44
CA SER A 411 -19.51 1.05 -4.66
C SER A 411 -18.93 1.51 -3.33
N CYS A 412 -19.31 2.70 -2.88
CA CYS A 412 -18.97 3.28 -1.57
C CYS A 412 -20.11 4.21 -1.12
N THR A 413 -20.01 4.79 0.09
CA THR A 413 -21.03 5.68 0.66
C THR A 413 -20.48 7.07 0.94
N SER A 414 -21.37 8.07 1.05
CA SER A 414 -21.01 9.44 1.41
C SER A 414 -20.44 9.59 2.83
N SER A 415 -20.83 8.71 3.75
CA SER A 415 -20.31 8.68 5.11
C SER A 415 -18.87 8.16 5.20
N GLU A 416 -18.45 7.28 4.28
CA GLU A 416 -17.13 6.65 4.29
C GLU A 416 -16.55 6.54 2.86
N PRO A 417 -16.20 7.66 2.20
CA PRO A 417 -15.80 7.66 0.78
C PRO A 417 -14.48 6.92 0.50
N ASN A 418 -13.64 6.77 1.54
CA ASN A 418 -12.39 6.02 1.49
C ASN A 418 -12.52 4.55 1.90
N LYS A 419 -13.76 4.06 2.10
CA LYS A 419 -14.04 2.64 2.34
C LYS A 419 -14.96 2.10 1.25
N CYS A 420 -14.49 1.08 0.57
CA CYS A 420 -15.20 0.44 -0.50
C CYS A 420 -16.16 -0.63 0.04
N THR A 421 -17.38 -0.71 -0.49
CA THR A 421 -18.35 -1.74 -0.12
C THR A 421 -18.32 -2.95 -1.06
N SER A 422 -17.88 -2.76 -2.31
CA SER A 422 -17.67 -3.83 -3.29
C SER A 422 -16.65 -3.42 -4.35
N CYS A 423 -15.84 -4.36 -4.87
CA CYS A 423 -14.81 -4.07 -5.87
C CYS A 423 -15.26 -4.32 -7.31
N LYS A 424 -14.64 -3.64 -8.27
CA LYS A 424 -14.93 -3.79 -9.71
C LYS A 424 -14.41 -5.13 -10.24
N GLY A 425 -15.24 -5.84 -11.01
CA GLY A 425 -14.86 -7.08 -11.68
C GLY A 425 -14.53 -8.20 -10.70
N THR A 426 -13.38 -8.85 -10.91
CA THR A 426 -12.92 -9.99 -10.09
C THR A 426 -12.04 -9.60 -8.90
N ASN A 427 -11.83 -8.30 -8.69
CA ASN A 427 -11.01 -7.79 -7.58
C ASN A 427 -11.63 -8.14 -6.22
N LYS A 428 -10.77 -8.35 -5.24
CA LYS A 428 -11.10 -8.71 -3.86
C LYS A 428 -10.99 -7.51 -2.94
N LEU A 429 -11.99 -7.32 -2.09
CA LEU A 429 -12.06 -6.24 -1.10
C LEU A 429 -11.24 -6.60 0.13
N SER A 430 -10.34 -5.72 0.57
CA SER A 430 -9.59 -5.92 1.81
C SER A 430 -10.48 -5.93 3.04
N VAL A 431 -10.04 -6.61 4.11
CA VAL A 431 -10.77 -6.72 5.40
C VAL A 431 -11.14 -5.34 5.97
N ASP A 432 -10.23 -4.37 5.87
CA ASP A 432 -10.41 -2.99 6.33
C ASP A 432 -11.20 -2.09 5.35
N LYS A 433 -11.61 -2.64 4.20
CA LYS A 433 -12.34 -1.99 3.12
C LYS A 433 -11.59 -0.87 2.38
N THR A 434 -10.29 -0.69 2.62
CA THR A 434 -9.53 0.43 2.03
C THR A 434 -8.90 0.12 0.66
N LYS A 435 -8.91 -1.14 0.21
CA LYS A 435 -8.23 -1.57 -1.02
C LYS A 435 -9.03 -2.63 -1.79
N CYS A 436 -9.05 -2.49 -3.11
CA CYS A 436 -9.50 -3.52 -4.04
C CYS A 436 -8.30 -4.07 -4.83
N ARG A 437 -8.03 -5.38 -4.74
CA ARG A 437 -6.83 -6.01 -5.32
C ARG A 437 -7.18 -7.25 -6.12
N ALA A 438 -6.36 -7.63 -7.10
CA ALA A 438 -6.59 -8.85 -7.88
C ALA A 438 -6.56 -10.12 -7.02
N THR A 439 -5.71 -10.15 -5.98
CA THR A 439 -5.54 -11.27 -5.05
C THR A 439 -5.53 -10.79 -3.60
N CYS A 440 -5.93 -11.68 -2.67
CA CYS A 440 -5.83 -11.41 -1.25
C CYS A 440 -4.36 -11.50 -0.76
N PRO A 441 -3.93 -10.64 0.18
CA PRO A 441 -2.60 -10.73 0.79
C PRO A 441 -2.34 -12.08 1.47
N SER A 442 -1.06 -12.40 1.72
CA SER A 442 -0.67 -13.59 2.47
C SER A 442 -1.39 -13.65 3.83
N GLY A 443 -1.88 -14.85 4.18
CA GLY A 443 -2.68 -15.10 5.37
C GLY A 443 -4.16 -14.76 5.23
N GLN A 444 -4.63 -14.53 4.00
CA GLN A 444 -6.04 -14.28 3.68
C GLN A 444 -6.48 -15.08 2.46
N THR A 445 -7.77 -15.38 2.40
CA THR A 445 -8.43 -16.05 1.27
C THR A 445 -9.64 -15.23 0.81
N ALA A 446 -10.10 -15.46 -0.42
CA ALA A 446 -11.28 -14.80 -0.95
C ALA A 446 -12.54 -15.59 -0.59
N SER A 447 -13.48 -14.95 0.09
CA SER A 447 -14.82 -15.49 0.29
C SER A 447 -15.62 -15.48 -1.02
N ASN A 448 -16.77 -16.17 -1.00
CA ASN A 448 -17.70 -16.25 -2.12
C ASN A 448 -18.20 -14.88 -2.63
N ASN A 449 -18.11 -13.82 -1.81
CA ASN A 449 -18.50 -12.45 -2.17
C ASN A 449 -17.32 -11.57 -2.61
N ASN A 450 -16.20 -12.17 -3.01
CA ASN A 450 -14.97 -11.45 -3.36
C ASN A 450 -14.44 -10.54 -2.24
N MET A 451 -14.62 -10.93 -0.97
CA MET A 451 -14.02 -10.24 0.17
C MET A 451 -12.87 -11.06 0.72
N CYS A 452 -11.74 -10.42 1.00
CA CYS A 452 -10.65 -11.07 1.70
C CYS A 452 -11.04 -11.30 3.16
N ILE A 453 -10.88 -12.54 3.60
CA ILE A 453 -11.07 -12.96 4.98
C ILE A 453 -9.76 -13.56 5.49
N SER A 454 -9.45 -13.35 6.76
CA SER A 454 -8.23 -13.88 7.37
C SER A 454 -8.33 -15.39 7.55
N CYS A 455 -7.22 -16.10 7.34
CA CYS A 455 -7.12 -17.51 7.68
C CYS A 455 -7.32 -17.69 9.19
N SER A 456 -8.22 -18.58 9.57
CA SER A 456 -8.50 -18.91 10.98
C SER A 456 -7.37 -19.71 11.62
N VAL A 457 -6.63 -20.47 10.81
CA VAL A 457 -5.46 -21.23 11.25
C VAL A 457 -4.28 -20.28 11.47
N SER A 458 -3.78 -20.23 12.71
CA SER A 458 -2.63 -19.40 13.07
C SER A 458 -1.38 -19.73 12.23
N SER A 459 -0.61 -18.70 11.87
CA SER A 459 0.58 -18.82 11.00
C SER A 459 0.31 -19.38 9.59
N CYS A 460 -0.94 -19.42 9.13
CA CYS A 460 -1.27 -19.83 7.77
C CYS A 460 -0.98 -18.72 6.75
N SER A 461 -0.41 -19.07 5.58
CA SER A 461 -0.14 -18.13 4.47
C SER A 461 -1.15 -18.25 3.33
N VAL A 462 -1.67 -19.45 3.10
CA VAL A 462 -2.73 -19.75 2.11
C VAL A 462 -3.68 -20.76 2.75
N CYS A 463 -4.96 -20.41 2.83
CA CYS A 463 -6.01 -21.26 3.37
C CYS A 463 -7.08 -21.53 2.31
N ASP A 464 -7.91 -22.54 2.60
CA ASP A 464 -9.08 -22.88 1.81
C ASP A 464 -10.10 -21.73 1.73
N THR A 465 -11.13 -21.87 0.91
CA THR A 465 -12.14 -20.82 0.70
C THR A 465 -12.93 -20.46 1.96
N ASP A 466 -13.08 -21.42 2.89
CA ASP A 466 -13.79 -21.21 4.15
C ASP A 466 -12.88 -20.67 5.26
N SER A 467 -11.58 -20.46 4.97
CA SER A 467 -10.53 -19.98 5.89
C SER A 467 -10.21 -20.92 7.08
N THR A 468 -10.79 -22.11 7.11
CA THR A 468 -10.72 -23.04 8.25
C THR A 468 -9.59 -24.05 8.13
N LYS A 469 -9.08 -24.27 6.91
CA LYS A 469 -7.99 -25.20 6.63
C LYS A 469 -6.83 -24.47 5.99
N CYS A 470 -5.61 -24.80 6.40
CA CYS A 470 -4.41 -24.22 5.87
C CYS A 470 -3.80 -25.10 4.78
N ASP A 471 -3.72 -24.59 3.55
CA ASP A 471 -3.05 -25.26 2.44
C ASP A 471 -1.54 -25.04 2.47
N LYS A 472 -1.09 -23.91 3.05
CA LYS A 472 0.33 -23.57 3.16
C LYS A 472 0.61 -22.67 4.36
N CYS A 473 1.54 -23.10 5.21
CA CYS A 473 1.98 -22.31 6.36
C CYS A 473 3.00 -21.21 5.99
N SER A 474 3.05 -20.17 6.81
CA SER A 474 4.02 -19.07 6.71
C SER A 474 5.40 -19.53 7.17
N GLY A 475 6.45 -19.04 6.50
CA GLY A 475 7.84 -19.29 6.90
C GLY A 475 8.28 -20.75 6.73
N THR A 476 8.88 -21.32 7.77
CA THR A 476 9.42 -22.70 7.76
C THR A 476 8.44 -23.75 8.29
N ASN A 477 7.27 -23.33 8.77
CA ASN A 477 6.27 -24.22 9.35
C ASN A 477 5.70 -25.23 8.33
N VAL A 478 5.18 -26.33 8.85
CA VAL A 478 4.58 -27.46 8.10
C VAL A 478 3.08 -27.54 8.35
N VAL A 479 2.34 -28.04 7.38
CA VAL A 479 0.87 -28.18 7.45
C VAL A 479 0.52 -29.54 8.06
N GLN A 480 -0.28 -29.59 9.13
CA GLN A 480 -0.77 -30.85 9.72
C GLN A 480 -1.63 -31.64 8.70
N VAL A 481 -1.72 -32.97 8.84
CA VAL A 481 -2.47 -33.86 7.92
C VAL A 481 -3.91 -33.38 7.70
N ASP A 482 -4.60 -32.96 8.77
CA ASP A 482 -5.98 -32.46 8.74
C ASP A 482 -6.12 -30.99 8.30
N GLN A 483 -4.98 -30.31 8.05
CA GLN A 483 -4.86 -28.90 7.67
C GLN A 483 -5.35 -27.90 8.73
N LEU A 484 -5.64 -28.34 9.97
CA LEU A 484 -6.18 -27.46 11.02
C LEU A 484 -5.10 -26.72 11.81
N ALA A 485 -3.81 -27.06 11.61
CA ALA A 485 -2.70 -26.42 12.30
C ALA A 485 -1.45 -26.27 11.42
N CYS A 486 -0.68 -25.21 11.73
CA CYS A 486 0.67 -25.00 11.24
C CYS A 486 1.67 -25.28 12.37
N LEU A 487 2.50 -26.29 12.18
CA LEU A 487 3.44 -26.77 13.20
C LEU A 487 4.88 -26.41 12.81
N ALA A 488 5.77 -26.27 13.79
CA ALA A 488 7.19 -26.03 13.51
C ALA A 488 7.86 -27.25 12.84
N LYS A 489 7.39 -28.46 13.14
CA LYS A 489 7.84 -29.75 12.59
C LYS A 489 6.67 -30.75 12.60
N CYS A 490 6.71 -31.74 11.72
CA CYS A 490 5.70 -32.81 11.72
C CYS A 490 5.80 -33.65 13.00
N PRO A 491 4.66 -34.15 13.53
CA PRO A 491 4.62 -35.12 14.63
C PRO A 491 5.41 -36.39 14.32
N ASN A 492 5.73 -37.17 15.36
CA ASN A 492 6.37 -38.48 15.20
C ASN A 492 5.47 -39.40 14.34
N GLY A 493 6.10 -40.13 13.42
CA GLY A 493 5.43 -40.98 12.43
C GLY A 493 5.07 -40.24 11.13
N GLU A 494 5.44 -38.97 10.98
CA GLU A 494 5.13 -38.15 9.81
C GLU A 494 6.34 -37.36 9.30
N TYR A 495 6.33 -37.01 8.01
CA TYR A 495 7.33 -36.19 7.34
C TYR A 495 6.69 -35.12 6.45
N ALA A 496 7.39 -34.00 6.24
CA ALA A 496 6.92 -32.94 5.37
C ALA A 496 7.15 -33.30 3.90
N LYS A 497 6.06 -33.39 3.12
CA LYS A 497 6.08 -33.77 1.71
C LYS A 497 5.60 -32.63 0.81
N GLY A 498 6.20 -32.53 -0.37
CA GLY A 498 5.78 -31.59 -1.41
C GLY A 498 6.11 -30.11 -1.14
N ALA A 499 5.75 -29.25 -2.09
CA ALA A 499 6.07 -27.81 -2.04
C ALA A 499 5.29 -27.03 -0.96
N ASN A 500 4.16 -27.57 -0.49
CA ASN A 500 3.38 -27.02 0.61
C ASN A 500 3.81 -27.55 2.00
N LYS A 501 4.78 -28.48 2.06
CA LYS A 501 5.30 -29.09 3.29
C LYS A 501 4.18 -29.68 4.16
N GLN A 502 3.25 -30.41 3.55
CA GLN A 502 2.19 -31.11 4.27
C GLN A 502 2.74 -32.36 4.95
N CYS A 503 2.44 -32.52 6.23
CA CYS A 503 2.80 -33.71 6.97
C CYS A 503 2.07 -34.92 6.39
N THR A 504 2.84 -35.94 6.07
CA THR A 504 2.39 -37.20 5.49
C THR A 504 2.87 -38.32 6.39
N LYS A 505 2.02 -39.30 6.66
CA LYS A 505 2.39 -40.47 7.47
C LYS A 505 3.48 -41.27 6.77
N CYS A 506 4.43 -41.77 7.56
CA CYS A 506 5.39 -42.75 7.08
C CYS A 506 4.61 -44.01 6.65
N SER A 507 4.82 -44.49 5.42
CA SER A 507 4.22 -45.76 4.98
C SER A 507 5.01 -46.96 5.50
N THR A 508 6.28 -46.74 5.87
CA THR A 508 7.17 -47.76 6.43
C THR A 508 6.66 -48.25 7.79
N LYS A 509 6.51 -49.57 7.91
CA LYS A 509 5.94 -50.24 9.09
C LYS A 509 6.74 -49.90 10.36
N ASN A 510 6.02 -49.57 11.44
CA ASN A 510 6.55 -49.26 12.78
C ASN A 510 7.60 -48.12 12.84
N CYS A 511 7.57 -47.17 11.89
CA CYS A 511 8.55 -46.08 11.83
C CYS A 511 8.19 -44.88 12.72
N ALA A 512 9.16 -44.33 13.47
CA ALA A 512 8.97 -43.14 14.32
C ALA A 512 9.31 -41.82 13.63
N THR A 513 10.30 -41.78 12.75
CA THR A 513 10.53 -40.62 11.87
C THR A 513 11.05 -41.11 10.53
N CYS A 514 10.63 -40.50 9.44
CA CYS A 514 11.08 -40.83 8.09
C CYS A 514 11.45 -39.57 7.30
N ASP A 515 12.22 -39.73 6.22
CA ASP A 515 12.61 -38.62 5.34
C ASP A 515 11.58 -38.34 4.22
N ALA A 516 11.89 -37.36 3.36
CA ALA A 516 11.03 -36.95 2.24
C ALA A 516 10.77 -38.04 1.19
N ASN A 517 11.55 -39.13 1.20
CA ASN A 517 11.41 -40.29 0.32
C ASN A 517 10.73 -41.48 1.04
N ASP A 518 10.12 -41.24 2.21
CA ASP A 518 9.45 -42.25 3.04
C ASP A 518 10.39 -43.30 3.64
N VAL A 519 11.70 -43.00 3.68
CA VAL A 519 12.71 -43.89 4.28
C VAL A 519 12.72 -43.68 5.79
N CYS A 520 12.59 -44.76 6.56
CA CYS A 520 12.63 -44.66 8.01
C CYS A 520 14.01 -44.25 8.52
N LEU A 521 14.04 -43.31 9.46
CA LEU A 521 15.23 -42.74 10.09
C LEU A 521 15.37 -43.20 11.55
N THR A 522 14.24 -43.34 12.27
CA THR A 522 14.24 -43.80 13.67
C THR A 522 13.04 -44.70 13.95
N CYS A 523 13.19 -45.61 14.91
CA CYS A 523 12.12 -46.51 15.38
C CYS A 523 11.64 -46.12 16.78
N PRO A 524 10.34 -46.21 17.08
CA PRO A 524 9.84 -46.02 18.43
C PRO A 524 10.14 -47.27 19.25
N SER A 525 10.43 -47.12 20.54
CA SER A 525 10.58 -48.28 21.45
C SER A 525 9.28 -49.11 21.46
N PRO A 526 9.35 -50.46 21.36
CA PRO A 526 10.51 -51.34 21.46
C PRO A 526 11.16 -51.76 20.12
N TYR A 527 10.76 -51.16 18.98
CA TYR A 527 11.22 -51.57 17.65
C TYR A 527 12.66 -51.14 17.34
N ILE A 528 13.41 -51.94 16.58
CA ILE A 528 14.82 -51.71 16.23
C ILE A 528 14.96 -51.46 14.73
N PHE A 529 15.77 -50.47 14.34
CA PHE A 529 15.99 -50.10 12.93
C PHE A 529 16.87 -51.13 12.22
N ASN A 530 16.34 -51.72 11.14
CA ASN A 530 17.08 -52.65 10.29
C ASN A 530 17.68 -51.91 9.10
N ALA A 531 19.00 -51.74 9.10
CA ALA A 531 19.71 -50.97 8.07
C ALA A 531 19.63 -51.58 6.65
N SER A 532 19.32 -52.87 6.52
CA SER A 532 19.26 -53.56 5.23
C SER A 532 17.88 -53.41 4.56
N THR A 533 16.81 -53.56 5.34
CA THR A 533 15.43 -53.41 4.85
C THR A 533 14.93 -51.97 4.92
N LYS A 534 15.59 -51.12 5.72
CA LYS A 534 15.20 -49.74 6.05
C LYS A 534 13.83 -49.67 6.77
N GLU A 535 13.45 -50.74 7.46
CA GLU A 535 12.21 -50.88 8.23
C GLU A 535 12.49 -51.02 9.74
N CYS A 536 11.44 -50.90 10.57
CA CYS A 536 11.51 -51.09 12.01
C CYS A 536 10.93 -52.46 12.40
N ASP A 537 11.82 -53.38 12.74
CA ASP A 537 11.46 -54.74 13.11
C ASP A 537 11.10 -54.80 14.61
N ALA A 538 10.12 -55.64 14.95
CA ALA A 538 9.90 -56.00 16.36
C ALA A 538 11.18 -56.69 16.87
N PRO A 539 11.60 -56.45 18.12
CA PRO A 539 12.71 -57.20 18.68
C PRO A 539 12.36 -58.69 18.61
N GLN A 540 13.23 -59.51 17.99
CA GLN A 540 13.01 -60.96 17.85
C GLN A 540 12.67 -61.54 19.23
N SER A 541 11.43 -61.97 19.41
CA SER A 541 10.83 -62.21 20.71
C SER A 541 10.74 -63.68 21.10
N ASP A 542 11.65 -64.56 20.66
CA ASP A 542 11.72 -65.90 21.24
C ASP A 542 13.14 -66.47 21.18
N CYS A 543 13.61 -66.98 22.32
CA CYS A 543 14.85 -67.73 22.47
C CYS A 543 14.80 -69.14 21.87
N GLY A 544 13.67 -69.51 21.24
CA GLY A 544 13.37 -70.83 20.72
C GLY A 544 12.95 -71.81 21.82
N ASP A 545 12.42 -72.97 21.41
CA ASP A 545 12.00 -74.04 22.31
C ASP A 545 13.17 -74.49 23.22
N GLY A 546 12.88 -74.70 24.51
CA GLY A 546 13.83 -75.17 25.52
C GLY A 546 14.73 -74.08 26.12
N LYS A 547 14.47 -72.79 25.82
CA LYS A 547 15.24 -71.66 26.38
C LYS A 547 14.35 -70.52 26.87
N PHE A 548 14.81 -69.79 27.88
CA PHE A 548 14.15 -68.59 28.42
C PHE A 548 15.13 -67.41 28.46
N GLY A 549 14.61 -66.18 28.49
CA GLY A 549 15.40 -64.94 28.47
C GLY A 549 15.13 -64.08 27.23
N MET A 550 15.94 -63.05 27.02
CA MET A 550 15.87 -62.18 25.84
C MET A 550 17.13 -62.35 25.00
N ALA A 551 16.97 -62.64 23.72
CA ALA A 551 18.09 -62.74 22.79
C ALA A 551 18.96 -61.45 22.82
N PRO A 552 20.30 -61.57 22.81
CA PRO A 552 21.08 -62.79 22.55
C PRO A 552 21.35 -63.67 23.80
N ASN A 553 20.91 -63.25 24.99
CA ASN A 553 21.26 -63.90 26.27
C ASN A 553 20.21 -64.94 26.68
N CYS A 554 20.03 -65.96 25.87
CA CYS A 554 19.10 -67.04 26.12
C CYS A 554 19.73 -68.14 26.99
N GLU A 555 19.04 -68.57 28.04
CA GLU A 555 19.45 -69.66 28.92
C GLU A 555 18.57 -70.89 28.74
N ASP A 556 19.16 -72.09 28.84
CA ASP A 556 18.40 -73.34 28.69
C ASP A 556 17.48 -73.59 29.90
N CYS A 557 16.27 -74.10 29.62
CA CYS A 557 15.36 -74.58 30.63
C CYS A 557 16.02 -75.72 31.42
N GLY A 558 16.02 -75.64 32.75
CA GLY A 558 16.57 -76.68 33.62
C GLY A 558 15.61 -77.83 33.92
N VAL A 559 14.37 -77.76 33.40
CA VAL A 559 13.36 -78.80 33.54
C VAL A 559 13.40 -79.74 32.34
N GLU A 560 13.59 -81.04 32.61
CA GLU A 560 13.69 -82.07 31.58
C GLU A 560 12.38 -82.18 30.77
N ASN A 561 12.51 -82.31 29.44
CA ASN A 561 11.38 -82.37 28.49
C ASN A 561 10.47 -81.14 28.50
N CYS A 562 10.98 -79.98 28.92
CA CYS A 562 10.26 -78.71 28.89
C CYS A 562 10.42 -77.97 27.56
N LYS A 563 9.31 -77.56 26.95
CA LYS A 563 9.28 -76.82 25.68
C LYS A 563 9.37 -75.31 25.89
N MET A 564 8.58 -74.76 26.81
CA MET A 564 8.67 -73.36 27.22
C MET A 564 8.76 -73.29 28.73
N CYS A 565 9.72 -72.53 29.25
CA CYS A 565 9.88 -72.28 30.67
C CYS A 565 9.90 -70.78 30.95
N VAL A 566 9.37 -70.41 32.12
CA VAL A 566 9.37 -69.00 32.57
C VAL A 566 10.69 -68.66 33.27
N ASP A 567 11.27 -69.66 33.92
CA ASP A 567 12.59 -69.63 34.54
C ASP A 567 13.25 -71.01 34.47
N LYS A 568 14.46 -71.14 35.00
CA LYS A 568 15.25 -72.40 34.94
C LYS A 568 14.56 -73.60 35.60
N THR A 569 13.59 -73.40 36.48
CA THR A 569 12.94 -74.43 37.31
C THR A 569 11.45 -74.62 37.04
N SER A 570 10.82 -73.70 36.31
CA SER A 570 9.37 -73.68 36.10
C SER A 570 9.03 -73.89 34.63
N CYS A 571 8.49 -75.07 34.31
CA CYS A 571 8.04 -75.37 32.95
C CYS A 571 6.59 -74.92 32.75
N ASP A 572 6.36 -74.16 31.68
CA ASP A 572 5.03 -73.69 31.27
C ASP A 572 4.35 -74.69 30.33
N THR A 573 5.09 -75.19 29.33
CA THR A 573 4.57 -76.23 28.42
C THR A 573 5.60 -77.33 28.18
N CYS A 574 5.15 -78.58 28.23
CA CYS A 574 5.98 -79.77 27.97
C CYS A 574 6.13 -80.03 26.47
N VAL A 575 7.19 -80.74 26.08
CA VAL A 575 7.35 -81.22 24.70
C VAL A 575 6.32 -82.31 24.40
N ASN A 576 5.84 -82.36 23.16
CA ASN A 576 4.82 -83.33 22.74
C ASN A 576 5.23 -84.76 23.06
N GLY A 577 4.35 -85.48 23.76
CA GLY A 577 4.59 -86.86 24.18
C GLY A 577 5.15 -86.99 25.61
N PHE A 578 5.21 -85.90 26.38
CA PHE A 578 5.46 -85.88 27.83
C PHE A 578 4.47 -84.93 28.52
N ASP A 579 3.18 -85.09 28.20
CA ASP A 579 2.14 -84.08 28.47
C ASP A 579 1.61 -84.08 29.92
N ILE A 580 2.32 -84.72 30.85
CA ILE A 580 1.93 -84.80 32.26
C ILE A 580 2.93 -84.03 33.12
N TYR A 581 2.47 -82.97 33.79
CA TYR A 581 3.29 -82.19 34.71
C TYR A 581 3.12 -82.69 36.16
N PHE A 582 4.22 -83.13 36.78
CA PHE A 582 4.24 -83.55 38.17
C PHE A 582 5.58 -83.23 38.83
N GLU A 583 5.55 -82.56 39.98
CA GLU A 583 6.74 -82.18 40.78
C GLU A 583 7.88 -81.56 39.95
N ASN A 584 7.56 -80.57 39.10
CA ASN A 584 8.50 -79.87 38.24
C ASN A 584 9.20 -80.74 37.18
N LYS A 585 8.51 -81.78 36.69
CA LYS A 585 8.94 -82.59 35.55
C LYS A 585 7.79 -82.86 34.58
N CYS A 586 8.14 -82.98 33.30
CA CYS A 586 7.25 -83.43 32.25
C CYS A 586 7.41 -84.94 32.05
N LEU A 587 6.34 -85.70 32.26
CA LEU A 587 6.32 -87.17 32.30
C LEU A 587 5.39 -87.74 31.23
N GLN A 588 5.67 -88.97 30.81
CA GLN A 588 4.81 -89.75 29.93
C GLN A 588 3.66 -90.43 30.68
N GLU A 589 3.93 -90.93 31.88
CA GLU A 589 2.99 -91.65 32.75
C GLU A 589 3.18 -91.24 34.21
N CYS A 590 2.14 -91.37 35.03
CA CYS A 590 2.21 -91.04 36.45
C CYS A 590 2.97 -92.10 37.25
N PRO A 591 3.73 -91.70 38.29
CA PRO A 591 4.42 -92.65 39.17
C PRO A 591 3.43 -93.50 39.98
N SER A 592 3.89 -94.66 40.44
CA SER A 592 3.06 -95.61 41.20
C SER A 592 2.37 -94.96 42.40
N GLY A 593 1.10 -95.26 42.59
CA GLY A 593 0.25 -94.64 43.63
C GLY A 593 -0.42 -93.33 43.19
N TYR A 594 -0.24 -92.91 41.93
CA TYR A 594 -0.91 -91.76 41.33
C TYR A 594 -1.51 -92.15 39.98
N PHE A 595 -2.61 -91.49 39.59
CA PHE A 595 -3.25 -91.67 38.29
C PHE A 595 -3.29 -90.33 37.53
N LYS A 596 -3.38 -90.41 36.19
CA LYS A 596 -3.44 -89.22 35.34
C LYS A 596 -4.82 -88.58 35.44
N SER A 597 -4.85 -87.31 35.85
CA SER A 597 -6.03 -86.45 35.78
C SER A 597 -5.72 -85.29 34.83
N GLN A 598 -6.29 -85.34 33.63
CA GLN A 598 -6.00 -84.41 32.52
C GLN A 598 -4.51 -84.34 32.15
N THR A 599 -3.76 -83.37 32.70
CA THR A 599 -2.33 -83.15 32.43
C THR A 599 -1.47 -83.16 33.69
N THR A 600 -2.00 -83.62 34.83
CA THR A 600 -1.26 -83.77 36.10
C THR A 600 -1.51 -85.15 36.72
N CYS A 601 -0.71 -85.51 37.74
CA CYS A 601 -0.89 -86.74 38.50
C CYS A 601 -1.60 -86.48 39.83
N GLU A 602 -2.70 -87.18 40.07
CA GLU A 602 -3.46 -87.15 41.31
C GLU A 602 -3.25 -88.44 42.11
N LYS A 603 -3.22 -88.35 43.44
CA LYS A 603 -2.90 -89.49 44.30
C LYS A 603 -4.07 -90.47 44.35
N CYS A 604 -3.78 -91.76 44.18
CA CYS A 604 -4.76 -92.82 44.40
C CYS A 604 -5.27 -92.81 45.85
N LYS A 605 -6.56 -93.10 46.04
CA LYS A 605 -7.19 -93.27 47.36
C LYS A 605 -6.65 -94.51 48.07
N GLU A 606 -6.67 -94.50 49.39
CA GLU A 606 -6.14 -95.61 50.21
C GLU A 606 -6.97 -96.89 50.08
N THR A 607 -8.28 -96.79 49.80
CA THR A 607 -9.18 -97.92 49.60
C THR A 607 -10.24 -97.62 48.53
N TYR A 608 -10.53 -98.62 47.68
CA TYR A 608 -11.55 -98.54 46.63
C TYR A 608 -12.61 -99.64 46.79
N GLU A 609 -13.86 -99.37 46.41
CA GLU A 609 -14.94 -100.37 46.40
C GLU A 609 -14.80 -101.31 45.19
N THR A 610 -14.84 -102.63 45.42
CA THR A 610 -14.77 -103.65 44.36
C THR A 610 -16.10 -104.40 44.21
N PRO A 611 -16.60 -104.64 42.99
CA PRO A 611 -15.93 -104.42 41.69
C PRO A 611 -15.92 -102.95 41.25
N CYS A 612 -14.78 -102.51 40.69
CA CYS A 612 -14.58 -101.11 40.30
C CYS A 612 -15.62 -100.63 39.27
N THR A 613 -16.21 -99.47 39.56
CA THR A 613 -17.26 -98.84 38.74
C THR A 613 -16.74 -97.67 37.89
N ASP A 614 -15.57 -97.11 38.22
CA ASP A 614 -14.93 -96.01 37.49
C ASP A 614 -13.47 -96.30 37.10
N GLU A 615 -12.93 -95.44 36.22
CA GLU A 615 -11.60 -95.59 35.62
C GLU A 615 -10.47 -95.31 36.62
N GLU A 616 -10.69 -94.41 37.60
CA GLU A 616 -9.78 -94.14 38.71
C GLU A 616 -9.53 -95.42 39.53
N CYS A 617 -10.62 -96.06 39.97
CA CYS A 617 -10.57 -97.33 40.71
C CYS A 617 -9.86 -98.40 39.89
N ARG A 618 -10.17 -98.53 38.60
CA ARG A 618 -9.55 -99.54 37.73
C ARG A 618 -8.04 -99.34 37.58
N MET A 619 -7.56 -98.12 37.38
CA MET A 619 -6.12 -97.86 37.25
C MET A 619 -5.39 -98.08 38.58
N CYS A 620 -5.92 -97.55 39.69
CA CYS A 620 -5.28 -97.60 41.00
C CYS A 620 -5.34 -98.99 41.68
N THR A 621 -6.26 -99.87 41.29
CA THR A 621 -6.36 -101.24 41.85
C THR A 621 -5.60 -102.31 41.02
N VAL A 622 -5.29 -102.04 39.75
CA VAL A 622 -4.58 -102.99 38.86
C VAL A 622 -3.05 -102.94 39.06
N ASP A 623 -2.46 -101.79 39.40
CA ASP A 623 -1.00 -101.67 39.59
C ASP A 623 -0.48 -102.20 40.94
N ASN A 624 -1.33 -102.40 41.95
CA ASN A 624 -0.97 -103.04 43.22
C ASN A 624 -0.67 -104.55 43.10
N ASN A 625 -0.76 -105.13 41.90
CA ASN A 625 -0.40 -106.52 41.60
C ASN A 625 0.98 -106.70 40.94
N LYS A 626 1.79 -105.64 40.81
CA LYS A 626 3.20 -105.75 40.38
C LYS A 626 4.15 -106.13 41.53
N ASP A 627 3.74 -105.99 42.79
CA ASP A 627 4.52 -106.40 43.98
C ASP A 627 4.43 -107.91 44.34
N ALA A 628 3.54 -108.67 43.70
CA ALA A 628 3.47 -110.12 43.89
C ALA A 628 4.63 -110.89 43.22
N ALA A 629 5.42 -110.24 42.35
CA ALA A 629 6.61 -110.82 41.74
C ALA A 629 7.87 -110.73 42.63
N VAL A 630 7.83 -109.93 43.71
CA VAL A 630 8.95 -109.75 44.66
C VAL A 630 9.06 -110.93 45.64
N HIS A 631 7.99 -111.70 45.84
CA HIS A 631 8.02 -112.88 46.74
C HIS A 631 8.38 -114.21 46.05
N MET A 632 8.43 -114.28 44.71
CA MET A 632 8.80 -115.51 43.97
C MET A 632 10.28 -115.58 43.57
N LYS A 633 11.03 -114.47 43.61
CA LYS A 633 12.50 -114.48 43.38
C LYS A 633 13.33 -114.57 44.66
N ILE A 634 12.82 -114.11 45.81
CA ILE A 634 13.44 -114.33 47.13
C ILE A 634 13.49 -115.84 47.48
N ALA A 635 12.54 -116.62 46.97
CA ALA A 635 12.52 -118.09 47.10
C ALA A 635 13.52 -118.83 46.19
N LEU A 636 14.02 -118.22 45.09
CA LEU A 636 15.02 -118.85 44.21
C LEU A 636 16.46 -118.43 44.52
N THR A 637 16.70 -117.23 45.06
CA THR A 637 18.05 -116.78 45.45
C THR A 637 18.50 -117.31 46.81
N MET A 638 17.58 -117.66 47.72
CA MET A 638 17.95 -118.37 48.96
C MET A 638 18.24 -119.86 48.77
N PHE A 639 17.76 -120.48 47.68
CA PHE A 639 18.10 -121.87 47.34
C PHE A 639 19.48 -122.01 46.67
N MET A 640 20.00 -120.95 46.04
CA MET A 640 21.37 -120.93 45.48
C MET A 640 22.46 -120.48 46.46
N LEU A 641 22.12 -119.81 47.56
CA LEU A 641 23.09 -119.39 48.58
C LEU A 641 23.31 -120.42 49.69
N LEU A 642 22.48 -121.46 49.81
CA LEU A 642 22.74 -122.60 50.71
C LEU A 642 23.57 -123.73 50.07
N ILE A 643 23.72 -123.76 48.73
CA ILE A 643 24.55 -124.77 48.02
C ILE A 643 26.04 -124.34 47.92
N ILE A 644 26.40 -123.13 48.40
CA ILE A 644 27.79 -122.64 48.43
C ILE A 644 28.36 -122.60 49.87
N MET A 645 27.58 -123.01 50.88
CA MET A 645 28.10 -123.37 52.20
C MET A 645 27.43 -124.66 52.72
N ILE A 646 28.07 -125.79 52.37
CA ILE A 646 27.85 -127.21 52.75
C ILE A 646 27.08 -128.05 51.73
#